data_AF-A0A0K1EIQ7-F1
#
_entry.id   AF-A0A0K1EIQ7-F1
#
_cell.length_a   1.000
_cell.length_b   1.000
_cell.length_c   1.000
_cell.angle_alpha   90.00
_cell.angle_beta   90.00
_cell.angle_gamma   90.00
#
_symmetry.space_group_name_H-M   'P 1'
#
loop_
_entity.id
_entity.type
_entity.pdbx_description
1 polymer ?
#
loop_
_entity_poly.entity_id
_entity_poly.type
_entity_poly.pdbx_seq_one_letter_code
_entity_poly.pdbx_strand_id
1 'polypeptide(L)'
;MIEQAMLRCNALGPTRVVRIDGDEAMSELPVWHVSVLSDDGDLALERSLGAPASLAIGDGEGGARSIPLVVVEATHAGAHRDGHRYRLTLSTWLHRLTLRAGYRVFRDRTTQEIVAEVLSDAGYPSSSVSFRLSGRYARRPYTVMYGESDWAFIARLLSEEGINVWFDHQKGSEPLVVFGDSAGAHASIEGGPTIRFEDPSGMAHTASALFELSRTVTLAPERVHLWDFDLCQPDVAIEGAAGEGALEVVEFPARVSNAEAAEARAAIRLQQLRRFAIRLDGRSGCARLQPGRVVRIAGAAEEAFDGEHLVVRVRHELHQASQNVAEGARPYRNLVELVPFSRTSAFRPAPPAPVPGSDGERRASAPTGAAPRIDGLETAIVTGSPSDEIHVDDLGRVKVRFPWDRSGVGDDRSSHWVRSLQMNMGGSMLLPRVGMEVPVAYVDGHPDHPFVLGRVYNGAAATPYGMPGKKATTSLQSATSPRDGTTQEIRFSDDAGQMETFIHATKDQTVTVGGTHTVEIGATESHDVQKSSTLGITGGQTITVGAFQSITVGGDASLTVHGAREESIGAIDTHSVTGNQLLVAKGSYSELIGGAYALQCNQSNTVVQGAFTQIIGGSLITAAGLGTNCSVALAHTEEVGAARSFKAMASYADSVKGAKTITAGSAKDKAGTDVVTHVSGVVRVQVGGSMKIKAGGQLLVEAATITLKAGGSLKIKAGAAMTLGGKLKVKNGKLKFDASKTQKKVTSKVGR
;
A
#
# COMPACT_ATOMS: atom_id res chain seq x y z
N MET A 1 -24.82 17.30 -77.40
CA MET A 1 -24.96 17.55 -75.96
C MET A 1 -23.60 17.35 -75.33
N ILE A 2 -23.10 18.31 -74.58
CA ILE A 2 -21.84 18.17 -73.82
C ILE A 2 -22.14 17.21 -72.66
N GLU A 3 -21.32 16.17 -72.50
CA GLU A 3 -21.43 15.26 -71.36
C GLU A 3 -21.02 16.04 -70.09
N GLN A 4 -22.01 16.49 -69.32
CA GLN A 4 -21.81 17.24 -68.06
C GLN A 4 -21.21 16.39 -66.94
N ALA A 5 -21.16 15.07 -67.09
CA ALA A 5 -20.39 14.21 -66.21
C ALA A 5 -19.81 13.01 -66.93
N MET A 6 -18.73 12.48 -66.39
CA MET A 6 -18.06 11.28 -66.88
C MET A 6 -17.48 10.53 -65.69
N LEU A 7 -17.72 9.22 -65.63
CA LEU A 7 -17.09 8.32 -64.66
C LEU A 7 -16.00 7.52 -65.36
N ARG A 8 -14.77 7.62 -64.87
CA ARG A 8 -13.65 6.79 -65.32
C ARG A 8 -13.32 5.75 -64.26
N CYS A 9 -13.56 4.47 -64.56
CA CYS A 9 -13.15 3.35 -63.73
C CYS A 9 -12.73 2.18 -64.63
N ASN A 10 -11.46 1.80 -64.59
CA ASN A 10 -10.92 0.75 -65.47
C ASN A 10 -11.64 -0.59 -65.31
N ALA A 11 -12.13 -0.90 -64.10
CA ALA A 11 -12.83 -2.14 -63.80
C ALA A 11 -14.24 -2.23 -64.40
N LEU A 12 -14.84 -1.09 -64.77
CA LEU A 12 -16.18 -1.02 -65.37
C LEU A 12 -16.16 -0.83 -66.89
N GLY A 13 -14.98 -0.55 -67.47
CA GLY A 13 -14.87 -0.22 -68.88
C GLY A 13 -15.55 1.12 -69.24
N PRO A 14 -15.85 1.36 -70.53
CA PRO A 14 -16.55 2.56 -70.97
C PRO A 14 -17.99 2.54 -70.45
N THR A 15 -18.38 3.57 -69.70
CA THR A 15 -19.73 3.73 -69.19
C THR A 15 -20.23 5.15 -69.41
N ARG A 16 -21.55 5.32 -69.54
CA ARG A 16 -22.21 6.63 -69.64
C ARG A 16 -22.89 6.95 -68.32
N VAL A 17 -22.64 8.13 -67.76
CA VAL A 17 -23.31 8.57 -66.54
C VAL A 17 -24.77 8.93 -66.85
N VAL A 18 -25.69 8.52 -65.96
CA VAL A 18 -27.13 8.82 -66.06
C VAL A 18 -27.56 9.72 -64.93
N ARG A 19 -27.14 9.39 -63.70
CA ARG A 19 -27.52 10.12 -62.50
C ARG A 19 -26.37 10.20 -61.52
N ILE A 20 -26.21 11.34 -60.88
CA ILE A 20 -25.29 11.56 -59.76
C ILE A 20 -26.08 12.19 -58.62
N ASP A 21 -25.97 11.60 -57.44
CA ASP A 21 -26.32 12.21 -56.16
C ASP A 21 -25.07 12.14 -55.28
N GLY A 22 -24.45 13.27 -54.98
CA GLY A 22 -23.22 13.35 -54.18
C GLY A 22 -23.42 14.16 -52.91
N ASP A 23 -22.76 13.79 -51.82
CA ASP A 23 -22.71 14.57 -50.59
C ASP A 23 -21.28 14.65 -50.08
N GLU A 24 -20.73 15.87 -50.05
CA GLU A 24 -19.43 16.16 -49.49
C GLU A 24 -19.58 17.15 -48.34
N ALA A 25 -18.95 16.88 -47.19
CA ALA A 25 -18.92 17.82 -46.08
C ALA A 25 -17.55 17.88 -45.43
N MET A 26 -17.23 19.00 -44.79
CA MET A 26 -16.11 19.07 -43.86
C MET A 26 -16.36 18.13 -42.68
N SER A 27 -15.32 17.40 -42.29
CA SER A 27 -15.29 16.45 -41.19
C SER A 27 -16.17 15.20 -41.36
N GLU A 28 -16.59 14.90 -42.60
CA GLU A 28 -17.31 13.67 -42.98
C GLU A 28 -16.65 13.03 -44.21
N LEU A 29 -16.83 11.72 -44.40
CA LEU A 29 -16.42 11.04 -45.65
C LEU A 29 -17.43 11.35 -46.76
N PRO A 30 -17.00 11.75 -47.95
CA PRO A 30 -17.91 12.05 -49.04
C PRO A 30 -18.52 10.77 -49.60
N VAL A 31 -19.81 10.81 -49.93
CA VAL A 31 -20.54 9.67 -50.49
C VAL A 31 -21.19 10.09 -51.80
N TRP A 32 -20.98 9.27 -52.83
CA TRP A 32 -21.47 9.53 -54.18
C TRP A 32 -22.23 8.33 -54.71
N HIS A 33 -23.52 8.49 -54.98
CA HIS A 33 -24.33 7.52 -55.67
C HIS A 33 -24.36 7.85 -57.15
N VAL A 34 -23.75 6.99 -57.97
CA VAL A 34 -23.63 7.19 -59.42
C VAL A 34 -24.33 6.06 -60.15
N SER A 35 -25.32 6.41 -60.97
CA SER A 35 -25.95 5.46 -61.90
C SER A 35 -25.31 5.61 -63.27
N VAL A 36 -24.83 4.51 -63.83
CA VAL A 36 -24.21 4.45 -65.16
C VAL A 36 -24.91 3.42 -66.07
N LEU A 37 -24.78 3.61 -67.37
CA LEU A 37 -25.12 2.64 -68.40
C LEU A 37 -23.83 2.07 -69.01
N SER A 38 -23.80 0.76 -69.17
CA SER A 38 -22.76 0.04 -69.91
C SER A 38 -23.41 -0.76 -71.04
N ASP A 39 -22.68 -0.94 -72.14
CA ASP A 39 -23.05 -1.87 -73.20
C ASP A 39 -22.77 -3.33 -72.80
N ASP A 40 -21.93 -3.54 -71.78
CA ASP A 40 -21.61 -4.85 -71.20
C ASP A 40 -22.58 -5.19 -70.06
N GLY A 41 -23.34 -6.28 -70.24
CA GLY A 41 -24.30 -6.80 -69.28
C GLY A 41 -23.73 -7.77 -68.25
N ASP A 42 -22.49 -8.21 -68.44
CA ASP A 42 -21.81 -9.22 -67.62
C ASP A 42 -20.57 -8.65 -66.93
N LEU A 43 -20.61 -7.36 -66.54
CA LEU A 43 -19.53 -6.73 -65.79
C LEU A 43 -19.28 -7.49 -64.48
N ALA A 44 -18.03 -7.90 -64.26
CA ALA A 44 -17.59 -8.54 -63.02
C ALA A 44 -17.53 -7.52 -61.88
N LEU A 45 -18.68 -7.24 -61.25
CA LEU A 45 -18.82 -6.21 -60.22
C LEU A 45 -17.91 -6.42 -59.03
N GLU A 46 -17.60 -7.65 -58.66
CA GLU A 46 -16.68 -7.98 -57.58
C GLU A 46 -15.28 -7.40 -57.83
N ARG A 47 -14.85 -7.35 -59.09
CA ARG A 47 -13.55 -6.76 -59.47
C ARG A 47 -13.57 -5.23 -59.44
N SER A 48 -14.75 -4.61 -59.45
CA SER A 48 -14.88 -3.16 -59.35
C SER A 48 -14.75 -2.66 -57.92
N LEU A 49 -15.07 -3.48 -56.91
CA LEU A 49 -14.99 -3.08 -55.50
C LEU A 49 -13.54 -2.70 -55.12
N GLY A 50 -13.40 -1.52 -54.52
CA GLY A 50 -12.12 -0.93 -54.15
C GLY A 50 -11.30 -0.39 -55.32
N ALA A 51 -11.75 -0.53 -56.58
CA ALA A 51 -11.06 0.01 -57.73
C ALA A 51 -11.07 1.55 -57.72
N PRO A 52 -9.97 2.21 -58.10
CA PRO A 52 -9.95 3.65 -58.29
C PRO A 52 -10.97 4.09 -59.36
N ALA A 53 -11.67 5.17 -59.04
CA ALA A 53 -12.62 5.83 -59.92
C ALA A 53 -12.34 7.34 -59.93
N SER A 54 -12.59 8.00 -61.06
CA SER A 54 -12.56 9.45 -61.15
C SER A 54 -13.88 9.94 -61.70
N LEU A 55 -14.61 10.71 -60.89
CA LEU A 55 -15.88 11.31 -61.26
C LEU A 55 -15.63 12.76 -61.71
N ALA A 56 -15.77 13.02 -63.01
CA ALA A 56 -15.74 14.37 -63.54
C ALA A 56 -17.16 14.93 -63.61
N ILE A 57 -17.37 16.11 -63.05
CA ILE A 57 -18.61 16.89 -63.14
C ILE A 57 -18.32 18.25 -63.77
N GLY A 58 -19.26 18.77 -64.54
CA GLY A 58 -19.15 20.04 -65.24
C GLY A 58 -20.47 20.80 -65.26
N ASP A 59 -20.38 22.12 -65.21
CA ASP A 59 -21.53 23.02 -65.26
C ASP A 59 -21.99 23.31 -66.71
N GLY A 60 -21.21 22.90 -67.72
CA GLY A 60 -21.51 23.13 -69.14
C GLY A 60 -21.04 24.49 -69.67
N GLU A 61 -20.50 25.36 -68.81
CA GLU A 61 -20.02 26.72 -69.12
C GLU A 61 -18.51 26.86 -68.82
N GLY A 62 -17.79 25.74 -68.74
CA GLY A 62 -16.33 25.66 -68.56
C GLY A 62 -15.87 25.43 -67.12
N GLY A 63 -16.77 25.50 -66.13
CA GLY A 63 -16.48 25.04 -64.78
C GLY A 63 -16.59 23.53 -64.69
N ALA A 64 -15.50 22.87 -64.31
CA ALA A 64 -15.46 21.43 -64.16
C ALA A 64 -14.56 21.03 -62.99
N ARG A 65 -14.89 19.91 -62.36
CA ARG A 65 -14.12 19.30 -61.27
C ARG A 65 -14.01 17.80 -61.51
N SER A 66 -12.82 17.26 -61.24
CA SER A 66 -12.56 15.82 -61.23
C SER A 66 -12.37 15.37 -59.79
N ILE A 67 -13.10 14.34 -59.38
CA ILE A 67 -13.16 13.91 -57.98
C ILE A 67 -12.59 12.48 -57.92
N PRO A 68 -11.44 12.29 -57.27
CA PRO A 68 -10.82 10.98 -57.11
C PRO A 68 -11.54 10.19 -56.02
N LEU A 69 -12.01 9.00 -56.37
CA LEU A 69 -12.85 8.14 -55.54
C LEU A 69 -12.43 6.67 -55.66
N VAL A 70 -13.06 5.82 -54.88
CA VAL A 70 -13.02 4.36 -54.98
C VAL A 70 -14.44 3.82 -54.96
N VAL A 71 -14.67 2.71 -55.66
CA VAL A 71 -15.96 2.00 -55.59
C VAL A 71 -16.06 1.30 -54.24
N VAL A 72 -17.09 1.62 -53.45
CA VAL A 72 -17.34 0.98 -52.14
C VAL A 72 -18.52 0.02 -52.20
N GLU A 73 -19.43 0.22 -53.15
CA GLU A 73 -20.56 -0.67 -53.41
C GLU A 73 -20.89 -0.63 -54.91
N ALA A 74 -21.32 -1.75 -55.48
CA ALA A 74 -21.75 -1.84 -56.87
C ALA A 74 -22.97 -2.76 -56.99
N THR A 75 -23.97 -2.33 -57.75
CA THR A 75 -25.23 -3.06 -57.98
C THR A 75 -25.54 -3.10 -59.48
N HIS A 76 -25.85 -4.29 -60.01
CA HIS A 76 -26.44 -4.44 -61.35
C HIS A 76 -27.96 -4.27 -61.23
N ALA A 77 -28.48 -3.19 -61.81
CA ALA A 77 -29.90 -2.83 -61.77
C ALA A 77 -30.73 -3.42 -62.93
N GLY A 78 -30.13 -4.31 -63.72
CA GLY A 78 -30.76 -5.01 -64.84
C GLY A 78 -30.60 -4.30 -66.19
N ALA A 79 -31.12 -4.98 -67.22
CA ALA A 79 -31.12 -4.49 -68.60
C ALA A 79 -32.20 -3.41 -68.81
N HIS A 80 -31.84 -2.34 -69.50
CA HIS A 80 -32.75 -1.31 -69.97
C HIS A 80 -32.66 -1.21 -71.51
N ARG A 81 -33.56 -0.42 -72.13
CA ARG A 81 -33.56 -0.21 -73.59
C ARG A 81 -32.29 0.46 -74.13
N ASP A 82 -31.45 1.02 -73.26
CA ASP A 82 -30.33 1.92 -73.60
C ASP A 82 -28.99 1.35 -73.10
N GLY A 83 -28.96 0.05 -72.76
CA GLY A 83 -27.83 -0.64 -72.13
C GLY A 83 -28.19 -1.22 -70.76
N HIS A 84 -27.17 -1.74 -70.09
CA HIS A 84 -27.27 -2.33 -68.75
C HIS A 84 -27.00 -1.26 -67.68
N ARG A 85 -27.89 -1.13 -66.71
CA ARG A 85 -27.78 -0.09 -65.68
C ARG A 85 -27.04 -0.62 -64.47
N TYR A 86 -26.03 0.12 -64.03
CA TYR A 86 -25.30 -0.16 -62.81
C TYR A 86 -25.38 1.03 -61.86
N ARG A 87 -25.51 0.76 -60.56
CA ARG A 87 -25.46 1.77 -59.50
C ARG A 87 -24.23 1.53 -58.66
N LEU A 88 -23.46 2.59 -58.43
CA LEU A 88 -22.24 2.55 -57.67
C LEU A 88 -22.36 3.51 -56.49
N THR A 89 -21.94 3.06 -55.32
CA THR A 89 -21.60 3.96 -54.23
C THR A 89 -20.09 4.16 -54.28
N LEU A 90 -19.66 5.42 -54.41
CA LEU A 90 -18.27 5.82 -54.45
C LEU A 90 -17.95 6.69 -53.22
N SER A 91 -16.74 6.58 -52.70
CA SER A 91 -16.25 7.41 -51.60
C SER A 91 -14.75 7.65 -51.77
N THR A 92 -14.13 8.44 -50.89
CA THR A 92 -12.67 8.54 -50.84
C THR A 92 -12.04 7.22 -50.38
N TRP A 93 -10.75 7.06 -50.65
CA TRP A 93 -9.98 5.90 -50.17
C TRP A 93 -10.12 5.70 -48.65
N LEU A 94 -10.25 6.80 -47.88
CA LEU A 94 -10.39 6.75 -46.41
C LEU A 94 -11.65 6.01 -45.94
N HIS A 95 -12.63 5.73 -46.81
CA HIS A 95 -13.74 4.84 -46.48
C HIS A 95 -13.28 3.46 -46.00
N ARG A 96 -12.12 2.98 -46.46
CA ARG A 96 -11.53 1.71 -46.01
C ARG A 96 -11.25 1.70 -44.50
N LEU A 97 -11.05 2.86 -43.88
CA LEU A 97 -10.85 3.01 -42.44
C LEU A 97 -12.13 2.78 -41.62
N THR A 98 -13.30 2.79 -42.27
CA THR A 98 -14.56 2.38 -41.63
C THR A 98 -14.69 0.86 -41.51
N LEU A 99 -13.91 0.12 -42.31
CA LEU A 99 -13.90 -1.35 -42.36
C LEU A 99 -12.76 -1.96 -41.53
N ARG A 100 -11.91 -1.13 -40.92
CA ARG A 100 -10.85 -1.53 -40.00
C ARG A 100 -11.23 -1.05 -38.61
N ALA A 101 -11.28 -1.97 -37.66
CA ALA A 101 -11.63 -1.67 -36.27
C ALA A 101 -10.83 -2.55 -35.32
N GLY A 102 -10.60 -2.07 -34.10
CA GLY A 102 -9.91 -2.86 -33.10
C GLY A 102 -9.53 -2.09 -31.86
N TYR A 103 -8.46 -2.58 -31.23
CA TYR A 103 -7.94 -2.06 -29.98
C TYR A 103 -6.48 -1.67 -30.15
N ARG A 104 -6.13 -0.46 -29.72
CA ARG A 104 -4.75 0.02 -29.78
C ARG A 104 -4.48 1.08 -28.72
N VAL A 105 -3.24 1.11 -28.26
CA VAL A 105 -2.76 2.07 -27.27
C VAL A 105 -1.68 2.96 -27.90
N PHE A 106 -1.86 4.27 -27.77
CA PHE A 106 -0.91 5.31 -28.15
C PHE A 106 -0.39 6.00 -26.89
N ARG A 107 0.89 6.31 -26.85
CA ARG A 107 1.58 6.73 -25.62
C ARG A 107 2.52 7.86 -25.93
N ASP A 108 2.40 8.94 -25.18
CA ASP A 108 3.19 10.15 -25.37
C ASP A 108 3.26 10.55 -26.85
N ARG A 109 2.09 10.85 -27.44
CA ARG A 109 1.95 11.26 -28.84
C ARG A 109 0.99 12.43 -28.95
N THR A 110 1.19 13.31 -29.93
CA THR A 110 0.16 14.30 -30.27
C THR A 110 -0.93 13.68 -31.13
N THR A 111 -2.10 14.32 -31.19
CA THR A 111 -3.20 13.89 -32.08
C THR A 111 -2.75 13.75 -33.55
N GLN A 112 -1.88 14.63 -34.04
CA GLN A 112 -1.37 14.55 -35.42
C GLN A 112 -0.50 13.33 -35.64
N GLU A 113 0.40 13.04 -34.69
CA GLU A 113 1.27 11.86 -34.75
C GLU A 113 0.42 10.57 -34.75
N ILE A 114 -0.61 10.50 -33.91
CA ILE A 114 -1.53 9.36 -33.84
C ILE A 114 -2.29 9.19 -35.17
N VAL A 115 -2.89 10.27 -35.68
CA VAL A 115 -3.65 10.23 -36.94
C VAL A 115 -2.74 9.82 -38.10
N ALA A 116 -1.53 10.36 -38.19
CA ALA A 116 -0.56 9.99 -39.22
C ALA A 116 -0.15 8.52 -39.14
N GLU A 117 0.06 7.99 -37.92
CA GLU A 117 0.39 6.57 -37.69
C GLU A 117 -0.76 5.65 -38.14
N VAL A 118 -2.01 5.95 -37.75
CA VAL A 118 -3.19 5.17 -38.16
C VAL A 118 -3.37 5.17 -39.68
N LEU A 119 -3.20 6.32 -40.33
CA LEU A 119 -3.27 6.44 -41.80
C LEU A 119 -2.17 5.63 -42.49
N SER A 120 -0.93 5.74 -42.00
CA SER A 120 0.22 5.01 -42.54
C SER A 120 0.04 3.50 -42.42
N ASP A 121 -0.42 3.01 -41.26
CA ASP A 121 -0.65 1.58 -41.01
C ASP A 121 -1.83 1.00 -41.82
N ALA A 122 -2.73 1.86 -42.28
CA ALA A 122 -3.76 1.49 -43.24
C ALA A 122 -3.25 1.47 -44.69
N GLY A 123 -2.04 1.96 -44.94
CA GLY A 123 -1.44 2.07 -46.26
C GLY A 123 -1.82 3.35 -47.02
N TYR A 124 -2.29 4.39 -46.32
CA TYR A 124 -2.55 5.68 -46.96
C TYR A 124 -1.23 6.42 -47.22
N PRO A 125 -0.97 6.94 -48.42
CA PRO A 125 0.28 7.61 -48.73
C PRO A 125 0.48 8.86 -47.87
N SER A 126 1.65 8.99 -47.23
CA SER A 126 1.99 10.16 -46.43
C SER A 126 2.09 11.44 -47.28
N SER A 127 2.41 11.34 -48.57
CA SER A 127 2.38 12.45 -49.53
C SER A 127 0.97 13.01 -49.75
N SER A 128 -0.06 12.19 -49.49
CA SER A 128 -1.47 12.56 -49.63
C SER A 128 -2.07 13.14 -48.34
N VAL A 129 -1.26 13.40 -47.30
CA VAL A 129 -1.67 13.95 -46.00
C VAL A 129 -1.11 15.35 -45.82
N SER A 130 -1.97 16.33 -45.49
CA SER A 130 -1.56 17.73 -45.28
C SER A 130 -2.10 18.26 -43.95
N PHE A 131 -1.20 18.48 -42.99
CA PHE A 131 -1.54 19.18 -41.75
C PHE A 131 -1.30 20.69 -41.93
N ARG A 132 -2.38 21.48 -41.91
CA ARG A 132 -2.38 22.94 -41.98
C ARG A 132 -2.84 23.52 -40.64
N LEU A 133 -2.01 23.29 -39.62
CA LEU A 133 -2.32 23.61 -38.24
C LEU A 133 -1.54 24.84 -37.76
N SER A 134 -2.20 25.67 -36.95
CA SER A 134 -1.65 26.89 -36.36
C SER A 134 -1.54 26.79 -34.83
N GLY A 135 -2.30 25.89 -34.22
CA GLY A 135 -2.29 25.62 -32.79
C GLY A 135 -1.08 24.80 -32.34
N ARG A 136 -0.85 24.81 -31.02
CA ARG A 136 0.06 23.89 -30.34
C ARG A 136 -0.77 22.81 -29.66
N TYR A 137 -0.35 21.55 -29.80
CA TYR A 137 -1.12 20.40 -29.33
C TYR A 137 -0.33 19.66 -28.27
N ALA A 138 -0.99 19.38 -27.14
CA ALA A 138 -0.37 18.64 -26.05
C ALA A 138 -0.07 17.20 -26.48
N ARG A 139 1.04 16.65 -25.98
CA ARG A 139 1.28 15.21 -26.08
C ARG A 139 0.34 14.53 -25.11
N ARG A 140 -0.41 13.54 -25.61
CA ARG A 140 -1.33 12.74 -24.83
C ARG A 140 -0.53 11.64 -24.13
N PRO A 141 -0.51 11.59 -22.78
CA PRO A 141 0.27 10.58 -22.06
C PRO A 141 -0.18 9.15 -22.42
N TYR A 142 -1.49 8.98 -22.63
CA TYR A 142 -2.12 7.71 -22.93
C TYR A 142 -3.43 7.94 -23.66
N THR A 143 -3.62 7.24 -24.78
CA THR A 143 -4.84 7.31 -25.59
C THR A 143 -5.15 5.95 -26.15
N VAL A 144 -6.39 5.51 -25.98
CA VAL A 144 -6.86 4.19 -26.37
C VAL A 144 -7.84 4.34 -27.52
N MET A 145 -7.60 3.56 -28.57
CA MET A 145 -8.61 3.19 -29.55
C MET A 145 -9.31 1.94 -29.00
N TYR A 146 -10.57 2.05 -28.59
CA TYR A 146 -11.26 0.96 -27.87
C TYR A 146 -12.49 0.49 -28.64
N GLY A 147 -12.35 -0.62 -29.39
CA GLY A 147 -13.47 -1.27 -30.09
C GLY A 147 -14.13 -0.40 -31.16
N GLU A 148 -13.43 0.62 -31.64
CA GLU A 148 -13.90 1.59 -32.65
C GLU A 148 -13.18 1.38 -33.98
N SER A 149 -13.76 1.91 -35.08
CA SER A 149 -13.10 1.89 -36.39
C SER A 149 -11.97 2.92 -36.46
N ASP A 150 -10.98 2.69 -37.33
CA ASP A 150 -9.86 3.61 -37.55
C ASP A 150 -10.39 5.02 -37.90
N TRP A 151 -11.46 5.11 -38.71
CA TRP A 151 -12.09 6.40 -39.04
C TRP A 151 -12.82 7.04 -37.84
N ALA A 152 -13.59 6.26 -37.07
CA ALA A 152 -14.28 6.78 -35.90
C ALA A 152 -13.30 7.32 -34.85
N PHE A 153 -12.18 6.63 -34.64
CA PHE A 153 -11.09 7.05 -33.77
C PHE A 153 -10.47 8.37 -34.23
N ILE A 154 -10.10 8.47 -35.52
CA ILE A 154 -9.55 9.69 -36.11
C ILE A 154 -10.56 10.85 -35.96
N ALA A 155 -11.82 10.65 -36.36
CA ALA A 155 -12.86 11.67 -36.29
C ALA A 155 -13.06 12.19 -34.86
N ARG A 156 -13.08 11.27 -33.88
CA ARG A 156 -13.15 11.60 -32.46
C ARG A 156 -11.97 12.45 -32.01
N LEU A 157 -10.74 12.00 -32.22
CA LEU A 157 -9.55 12.75 -31.79
C LEU A 157 -9.46 14.14 -32.44
N LEU A 158 -9.77 14.24 -33.72
CA LEU A 158 -9.82 15.52 -34.43
C LEU A 158 -10.90 16.43 -33.85
N SER A 159 -12.08 15.90 -33.52
CA SER A 159 -13.15 16.67 -32.88
C SER A 159 -12.82 17.12 -31.46
N GLU A 160 -12.09 16.33 -30.67
CA GLU A 160 -11.61 16.71 -29.34
C GLU A 160 -10.66 17.91 -29.41
N GLU A 161 -9.80 17.96 -30.43
CA GLU A 161 -8.83 19.04 -30.68
C GLU A 161 -9.39 20.19 -31.53
N GLY A 162 -10.64 20.09 -32.00
CA GLY A 162 -11.25 21.07 -32.91
C GLY A 162 -10.58 21.17 -34.29
N ILE A 163 -9.97 20.08 -34.78
CA ILE A 163 -9.32 20.01 -36.09
C ILE A 163 -10.36 19.53 -37.12
N ASN A 164 -10.55 20.27 -38.20
CA ASN A 164 -11.38 19.83 -39.32
C ASN A 164 -10.60 18.88 -40.24
N VAL A 165 -11.32 18.02 -40.94
CA VAL A 165 -10.78 17.24 -42.06
C VAL A 165 -11.58 17.51 -43.33
N TRP A 166 -10.93 17.68 -44.48
CA TRP A 166 -11.61 17.74 -45.78
C TRP A 166 -10.74 17.18 -46.89
N PHE A 167 -11.35 16.94 -48.05
CA PHE A 167 -10.70 16.35 -49.21
C PHE A 167 -10.45 17.43 -50.24
N ASP A 168 -9.18 17.68 -50.54
CA ASP A 168 -8.77 18.72 -51.44
C ASP A 168 -8.08 18.12 -52.67
N HIS A 169 -8.39 18.64 -53.85
CA HIS A 169 -7.76 18.22 -55.08
C HIS A 169 -7.67 19.41 -56.03
N GLN A 170 -6.44 19.83 -56.33
CA GLN A 170 -6.18 20.86 -57.33
C GLN A 170 -5.92 20.21 -58.68
N LYS A 171 -6.35 20.86 -59.76
CA LYS A 171 -6.10 20.36 -61.11
C LYS A 171 -4.60 20.17 -61.36
N GLY A 172 -4.17 18.93 -61.63
CA GLY A 172 -2.76 18.58 -61.86
C GLY A 172 -1.95 18.32 -60.59
N SER A 173 -2.57 18.31 -59.40
CA SER A 173 -1.95 17.91 -58.13
C SER A 173 -2.42 16.53 -57.67
N GLU A 174 -1.68 15.91 -56.75
CA GLU A 174 -2.16 14.71 -56.06
C GLU A 174 -3.35 15.06 -55.14
N PRO A 175 -4.35 14.17 -54.98
CA PRO A 175 -5.41 14.35 -54.00
C PRO A 175 -4.85 14.38 -52.58
N LEU A 176 -5.32 15.31 -51.76
CA LEU A 176 -4.90 15.49 -50.38
C LEU A 176 -6.08 15.32 -49.42
N VAL A 177 -5.85 14.64 -48.30
CA VAL A 177 -6.63 14.85 -47.08
C VAL A 177 -5.98 15.98 -46.29
N VAL A 178 -6.76 17.00 -45.98
CA VAL A 178 -6.27 18.19 -45.28
C VAL A 178 -6.85 18.23 -43.88
N PHE A 179 -5.98 18.43 -42.90
CA PHE A 179 -6.33 18.63 -41.49
C PHE A 179 -6.04 20.09 -41.11
N GLY A 180 -7.04 20.83 -40.65
CA GLY A 180 -6.92 22.28 -40.43
C GLY A 180 -7.70 22.81 -39.23
N ASP A 181 -7.11 23.78 -38.54
CA ASP A 181 -7.60 24.31 -37.25
C ASP A 181 -7.84 25.83 -37.24
N SER A 182 -7.68 26.50 -38.38
CA SER A 182 -7.70 27.95 -38.45
C SER A 182 -8.23 28.44 -39.79
N ALA A 183 -8.64 29.70 -39.82
CA ALA A 183 -9.07 30.36 -41.06
C ALA A 183 -8.00 30.32 -42.15
N GLY A 184 -6.72 30.40 -41.79
CA GLY A 184 -5.58 30.35 -42.71
C GLY A 184 -5.34 28.98 -43.36
N ALA A 185 -5.98 27.91 -42.88
CA ALA A 185 -5.86 26.58 -43.47
C ALA A 185 -6.64 26.44 -44.80
N HIS A 186 -7.63 27.31 -45.02
CA HIS A 186 -8.53 27.29 -46.16
C HIS A 186 -8.01 28.14 -47.32
N ALA A 187 -8.00 27.57 -48.52
CA ALA A 187 -7.68 28.29 -49.75
C ALA A 187 -8.96 28.72 -50.48
N SER A 188 -8.86 29.76 -51.31
CA SER A 188 -9.99 30.14 -52.18
C SER A 188 -10.32 29.03 -53.19
N ILE A 189 -11.57 29.01 -53.65
CA ILE A 189 -12.03 28.14 -54.73
C ILE A 189 -11.23 28.38 -56.03
N GLU A 190 -10.94 27.31 -56.79
CA GLU A 190 -10.19 27.38 -58.05
C GLU A 190 -11.03 27.97 -59.19
N GLY A 191 -10.39 28.61 -60.18
CA GLY A 191 -11.10 29.17 -61.34
C GLY A 191 -11.72 30.56 -61.11
N GLY A 192 -11.24 31.28 -60.09
CA GLY A 192 -11.72 32.60 -59.70
C GLY A 192 -12.50 32.53 -58.38
N PRO A 193 -12.16 33.37 -57.38
CA PRO A 193 -12.70 33.25 -56.02
C PRO A 193 -14.16 33.69 -55.91
N THR A 194 -14.65 34.47 -56.88
CA THR A 194 -15.99 35.06 -56.85
C THR A 194 -17.00 34.21 -57.63
N ILE A 195 -18.13 33.88 -57.00
CA ILE A 195 -19.33 33.34 -57.66
C ILE A 195 -20.41 34.42 -57.58
N ARG A 196 -21.03 34.71 -58.73
CA ARG A 196 -22.12 35.69 -58.79
C ARG A 196 -23.43 35.08 -58.30
N PHE A 197 -24.24 35.90 -57.65
CA PHE A 197 -25.66 35.62 -57.48
C PHE A 197 -26.43 36.16 -58.69
N GLU A 198 -27.28 35.32 -59.29
CA GLU A 198 -28.14 35.67 -60.42
C GLU A 198 -29.59 35.31 -60.08
N ASP A 199 -30.47 36.32 -60.12
CA ASP A 199 -31.88 36.12 -59.80
C ASP A 199 -32.54 35.16 -60.80
N PRO A 200 -33.26 34.12 -60.34
CA PRO A 200 -33.90 33.12 -61.20
C PRO A 200 -35.05 33.67 -62.06
N SER A 201 -35.47 34.92 -61.89
CA SER A 201 -36.42 35.62 -62.76
C SER A 201 -35.78 36.26 -64.00
N GLY A 202 -34.45 36.34 -64.06
CA GLY A 202 -33.70 36.94 -65.18
C GLY A 202 -33.69 36.06 -66.43
N MET A 203 -33.69 36.67 -67.62
CA MET A 203 -33.63 35.97 -68.92
C MET A 203 -32.28 35.32 -69.24
N ALA A 204 -31.24 35.57 -68.45
CA ALA A 204 -29.91 35.00 -68.60
C ALA A 204 -29.63 34.10 -67.39
N HIS A 205 -29.81 32.78 -67.56
CA HIS A 205 -29.33 31.81 -66.59
C HIS A 205 -27.93 31.38 -67.01
N THR A 206 -26.89 31.82 -66.30
CA THR A 206 -25.60 31.14 -66.45
C THR A 206 -25.62 29.86 -65.63
N ALA A 207 -25.11 28.77 -66.18
CA ALA A 207 -25.04 27.51 -65.46
C ALA A 207 -24.03 27.54 -64.29
N SER A 208 -23.24 28.62 -64.13
CA SER A 208 -22.16 28.73 -63.14
C SER A 208 -22.37 29.86 -62.12
N ALA A 209 -23.61 30.06 -61.65
CA ALA A 209 -23.97 31.06 -60.64
C ALA A 209 -24.73 30.46 -59.44
N LEU A 210 -24.81 31.22 -58.35
CA LEU A 210 -25.78 31.00 -57.26
C LEU A 210 -27.11 31.66 -57.66
N PHE A 211 -28.24 31.02 -57.38
CA PHE A 211 -29.56 31.56 -57.77
C PHE A 211 -30.63 31.45 -56.67
N GLU A 212 -30.35 30.73 -55.59
CA GLU A 212 -31.12 30.83 -54.34
C GLU A 212 -30.13 30.96 -53.19
N LEU A 213 -30.43 31.86 -52.26
CA LEU A 213 -29.67 32.03 -51.02
C LEU A 213 -30.67 32.23 -49.87
N SER A 214 -30.37 31.62 -48.74
CA SER A 214 -31.10 31.82 -47.49
C SER A 214 -30.10 31.91 -46.35
N ARG A 215 -30.41 32.74 -45.35
CA ARG A 215 -29.56 32.96 -44.19
C ARG A 215 -30.33 32.59 -42.94
N THR A 216 -29.76 31.68 -42.17
CA THR A 216 -30.30 31.22 -40.90
C THR A 216 -29.40 31.72 -39.77
N VAL A 217 -30.00 32.34 -38.76
CA VAL A 217 -29.33 32.73 -37.52
C VAL A 217 -29.98 31.97 -36.38
N THR A 218 -29.18 31.30 -35.56
CA THR A 218 -29.65 30.43 -34.47
C THR A 218 -29.02 30.85 -33.16
N LEU A 219 -29.83 30.86 -32.09
CA LEU A 219 -29.33 31.09 -30.74
C LEU A 219 -28.30 30.01 -30.38
N ALA A 220 -27.13 30.42 -29.90
CA ALA A 220 -26.03 29.52 -29.57
C ALA A 220 -25.46 29.87 -28.18
N PRO A 221 -24.78 28.92 -27.51
CA PRO A 221 -24.11 29.17 -26.25
C PRO A 221 -23.23 30.42 -26.28
N GLU A 222 -23.25 31.16 -25.19
CA GLU A 222 -22.54 32.42 -25.05
C GLU A 222 -21.19 32.28 -24.37
N ARG A 223 -21.13 31.34 -23.42
CA ARG A 223 -19.97 31.06 -22.60
C ARG A 223 -19.79 29.54 -22.47
N VAL A 224 -18.54 29.11 -22.46
CA VAL A 224 -18.15 27.76 -22.02
C VAL A 224 -17.28 27.91 -20.79
N HIS A 225 -17.56 27.12 -19.76
CA HIS A 225 -16.70 26.96 -18.60
C HIS A 225 -16.45 25.47 -18.41
N LEU A 226 -15.20 25.09 -18.26
CA LEU A 226 -14.84 23.70 -18.06
C LEU A 226 -13.81 23.58 -16.94
N TRP A 227 -13.83 22.44 -16.26
CA TRP A 227 -12.83 22.15 -15.23
C TRP A 227 -12.45 20.67 -15.18
N ASP A 228 -11.32 20.40 -14.55
CA ASP A 228 -10.77 19.07 -14.32
C ASP A 228 -10.18 18.94 -12.92
N PHE A 229 -10.00 17.69 -12.49
CA PHE A 229 -9.39 17.35 -11.21
C PHE A 229 -7.90 17.08 -11.37
N ASP A 230 -7.05 17.91 -10.74
CA ASP A 230 -5.62 17.64 -10.65
C ASP A 230 -5.33 16.68 -9.49
N LEU A 231 -4.86 15.49 -9.83
CA LEU A 231 -4.44 14.50 -8.84
C LEU A 231 -3.29 14.98 -7.97
N CYS A 232 -2.37 15.78 -8.52
CA CYS A 232 -1.18 16.28 -7.84
C CYS A 232 -1.49 17.51 -6.98
N GLN A 233 -2.55 18.27 -7.32
CA GLN A 233 -2.99 19.47 -6.60
C GLN A 233 -4.51 19.43 -6.39
N PRO A 234 -5.03 18.52 -5.54
CA PRO A 234 -6.48 18.25 -5.44
C PRO A 234 -7.33 19.44 -4.99
N ASP A 235 -6.74 20.43 -4.31
CA ASP A 235 -7.41 21.64 -3.86
C ASP A 235 -7.46 22.74 -4.94
N VAL A 236 -6.74 22.58 -6.05
CA VAL A 236 -6.66 23.53 -7.15
C VAL A 236 -7.32 22.90 -8.37
N ALA A 237 -8.51 23.38 -8.73
CA ALA A 237 -9.16 22.95 -9.96
C ALA A 237 -8.39 23.44 -11.18
N ILE A 238 -8.26 22.59 -12.19
CA ILE A 238 -7.79 23.00 -13.51
C ILE A 238 -9.01 23.56 -14.24
N GLU A 239 -9.13 24.88 -14.35
CA GLU A 239 -10.31 25.52 -14.94
C GLU A 239 -9.96 26.38 -16.15
N GLY A 240 -10.92 26.54 -17.06
CA GLY A 240 -10.80 27.41 -18.22
C GLY A 240 -12.17 27.84 -18.73
N ALA A 241 -12.28 29.09 -19.15
CA ALA A 241 -13.52 29.64 -19.66
C ALA A 241 -13.29 30.47 -20.94
N ALA A 242 -14.30 30.52 -21.80
CA ALA A 242 -14.30 31.35 -23.00
C ALA A 242 -15.69 31.93 -23.26
N GLY A 243 -15.71 33.18 -23.74
CA GLY A 243 -16.95 33.91 -24.00
C GLY A 243 -17.54 34.57 -22.75
N GLU A 244 -18.58 35.36 -22.98
CA GLU A 244 -19.30 36.13 -21.97
C GLU A 244 -20.80 36.05 -22.29
N GLY A 245 -21.64 35.98 -21.25
CA GLY A 245 -23.10 35.90 -21.38
C GLY A 245 -23.74 34.92 -20.40
N ALA A 246 -25.06 34.81 -20.45
CA ALA A 246 -25.85 34.01 -19.51
C ALA A 246 -26.11 32.58 -20.00
N LEU A 247 -25.99 32.32 -21.32
CA LEU A 247 -26.15 30.98 -21.89
C LEU A 247 -24.85 30.18 -21.77
N GLU A 248 -24.54 29.75 -20.56
CA GLU A 248 -23.32 29.02 -20.22
C GLU A 248 -23.47 27.50 -20.41
N VAL A 249 -22.44 26.88 -21.00
CA VAL A 249 -22.25 25.43 -21.02
C VAL A 249 -21.10 25.07 -20.10
N VAL A 250 -21.38 24.15 -19.16
CA VAL A 250 -20.41 23.68 -18.18
C VAL A 250 -20.01 22.23 -18.46
N GLU A 251 -18.71 21.92 -18.51
CA GLU A 251 -18.18 20.59 -18.81
C GLU A 251 -17.21 20.08 -17.74
N PHE A 252 -17.47 18.88 -17.23
CA PHE A 252 -16.58 18.10 -16.37
C PHE A 252 -16.68 16.60 -16.74
N PRO A 253 -15.55 15.87 -16.79
CA PRO A 253 -14.17 16.36 -16.73
C PRO A 253 -13.74 16.99 -18.06
N ALA A 254 -12.93 18.04 -17.99
CA ALA A 254 -12.39 18.74 -19.16
C ALA A 254 -11.26 17.98 -19.87
N ARG A 255 -10.67 16.95 -19.25
CA ARG A 255 -9.60 16.10 -19.79
C ARG A 255 -8.39 16.89 -20.28
N VAL A 256 -7.89 17.78 -19.43
CA VAL A 256 -6.77 18.67 -19.70
C VAL A 256 -5.80 18.68 -18.52
N SER A 257 -4.52 18.88 -18.79
CA SER A 257 -3.46 18.75 -17.79
C SER A 257 -3.15 20.04 -17.02
N ASN A 258 -3.61 21.20 -17.49
CA ASN A 258 -3.35 22.50 -16.87
C ASN A 258 -4.35 23.56 -17.34
N ALA A 259 -4.34 24.73 -16.68
CA ALA A 259 -5.27 25.82 -16.94
C ALA A 259 -5.13 26.42 -18.35
N GLU A 260 -3.92 26.53 -18.91
CA GLU A 260 -3.70 27.03 -20.28
C GLU A 260 -4.40 26.13 -21.32
N ALA A 261 -4.27 24.80 -21.15
CA ALA A 261 -4.97 23.82 -21.98
C ALA A 261 -6.49 23.89 -21.76
N ALA A 262 -6.94 24.17 -20.53
CA ALA A 262 -8.36 24.35 -20.21
C ALA A 262 -8.96 25.57 -20.93
N GLU A 263 -8.28 26.72 -20.91
CA GLU A 263 -8.68 27.93 -21.62
C GLU A 263 -8.74 27.71 -23.13
N ALA A 264 -7.71 27.09 -23.71
CA ALA A 264 -7.67 26.75 -25.13
C ALA A 264 -8.84 25.82 -25.53
N ARG A 265 -9.10 24.79 -24.71
CA ARG A 265 -10.23 23.87 -24.93
C ARG A 265 -11.58 24.58 -24.80
N ALA A 266 -11.74 25.50 -23.85
CA ALA A 266 -12.98 26.26 -23.69
C ALA A 266 -13.26 27.12 -24.93
N ALA A 267 -12.22 27.76 -25.48
CA ALA A 267 -12.33 28.57 -26.70
C ALA A 267 -12.71 27.71 -27.93
N ILE A 268 -12.06 26.55 -28.09
CA ILE A 268 -12.40 25.59 -29.15
C ILE A 268 -13.84 25.12 -28.99
N ARG A 269 -14.24 24.70 -27.78
CA ARG A 269 -15.59 24.21 -27.50
C ARG A 269 -16.66 25.26 -27.79
N LEU A 270 -16.43 26.52 -27.44
CA LEU A 270 -17.33 27.62 -27.77
C LEU A 270 -17.46 27.80 -29.30
N GLN A 271 -16.35 27.74 -30.04
CA GLN A 271 -16.36 27.79 -31.51
C GLN A 271 -17.14 26.59 -32.12
N GLN A 272 -16.97 25.38 -31.58
CA GLN A 272 -17.72 24.19 -32.00
C GLN A 272 -19.23 24.32 -31.79
N LEU A 273 -19.64 24.85 -30.64
CA LEU A 273 -21.04 25.08 -30.30
C LEU A 273 -21.67 26.20 -31.14
N ARG A 274 -20.87 27.19 -31.55
CA ARG A 274 -21.30 28.31 -32.40
C ARG A 274 -21.11 28.09 -33.90
N ARG A 275 -20.61 26.93 -34.34
CA ARG A 275 -20.22 26.67 -35.74
C ARG A 275 -21.31 26.96 -36.79
N PHE A 276 -22.58 26.86 -36.39
CA PHE A 276 -23.76 27.17 -37.22
C PHE A 276 -24.66 28.25 -36.61
N ALA A 277 -24.14 29.09 -35.72
CA ALA A 277 -24.89 30.23 -35.17
C ALA A 277 -25.33 31.19 -36.29
N ILE A 278 -24.51 31.32 -37.34
CA ILE A 278 -24.89 31.94 -38.62
C ILE A 278 -24.54 30.97 -39.73
N ARG A 279 -25.53 30.61 -40.53
CA ARG A 279 -25.40 29.68 -41.66
C ARG A 279 -26.11 30.24 -42.88
N LEU A 280 -25.54 30.00 -44.05
CA LEU A 280 -26.18 30.30 -45.32
C LEU A 280 -26.40 28.99 -46.08
N ASP A 281 -27.57 28.83 -46.67
CA ASP A 281 -27.90 27.72 -47.56
C ASP A 281 -28.17 28.28 -48.95
N GLY A 282 -27.54 27.71 -49.97
CA GLY A 282 -27.64 28.19 -51.35
C GLY A 282 -27.93 27.10 -52.37
N ARG A 283 -28.50 27.49 -53.51
CA ARG A 283 -28.55 26.65 -54.71
C ARG A 283 -27.69 27.24 -55.81
N SER A 284 -26.90 26.39 -56.45
CA SER A 284 -25.98 26.80 -57.53
C SER A 284 -25.94 25.78 -58.66
N GLY A 285 -25.55 26.24 -59.85
CA GLY A 285 -25.08 25.37 -60.93
C GLY A 285 -23.55 25.27 -61.00
N CYS A 286 -22.79 25.96 -60.14
CA CYS A 286 -21.33 25.94 -60.19
C CYS A 286 -20.75 24.59 -59.76
N ALA A 287 -20.15 23.84 -60.68
CA ALA A 287 -19.55 22.52 -60.42
C ALA A 287 -18.22 22.59 -59.64
N ARG A 288 -17.67 23.78 -59.43
CA ARG A 288 -16.38 24.00 -58.74
C ARG A 288 -16.51 24.00 -57.22
N LEU A 289 -17.72 24.16 -56.68
CA LEU A 289 -17.96 24.22 -55.24
C LEU A 289 -17.52 22.91 -54.57
N GLN A 290 -16.75 23.02 -53.50
CA GLN A 290 -16.25 21.89 -52.72
C GLN A 290 -16.02 22.31 -51.25
N PRO A 291 -16.25 21.43 -50.27
CA PRO A 291 -16.00 21.74 -48.87
C PRO A 291 -14.54 22.11 -48.57
N GLY A 292 -14.34 22.96 -47.57
CA GLY A 292 -13.02 23.43 -47.12
C GLY A 292 -12.41 24.56 -47.95
N ARG A 293 -13.12 25.06 -48.98
CA ARG A 293 -12.71 26.22 -49.79
C ARG A 293 -13.49 27.47 -49.42
N VAL A 294 -12.83 28.62 -49.55
CA VAL A 294 -13.46 29.95 -49.38
C VAL A 294 -13.96 30.46 -50.73
N VAL A 295 -15.20 30.94 -50.75
CA VAL A 295 -15.84 31.55 -51.92
C VAL A 295 -16.28 32.97 -51.58
N ARG A 296 -16.12 33.90 -52.52
CA ARG A 296 -16.71 35.23 -52.44
C ARG A 296 -18.05 35.24 -53.18
N ILE A 297 -19.14 35.55 -52.50
CA ILE A 297 -20.43 35.80 -53.12
C ILE A 297 -20.51 37.30 -53.45
N ALA A 298 -21.00 37.61 -54.65
CA ALA A 298 -21.20 38.99 -55.11
C ALA A 298 -22.47 39.11 -55.96
N GLY A 299 -23.15 40.25 -55.84
CA GLY A 299 -24.32 40.57 -56.66
C GLY A 299 -25.64 40.07 -56.07
N ALA A 300 -25.66 39.67 -54.80
CA ALA A 300 -26.91 39.50 -54.07
C ALA A 300 -27.55 40.87 -53.80
N ALA A 301 -28.88 40.92 -53.71
CA ALA A 301 -29.61 42.16 -53.44
C ALA A 301 -29.33 42.68 -52.02
N GLU A 302 -29.24 41.79 -51.04
CA GLU A 302 -28.90 42.13 -49.65
C GLU A 302 -27.42 41.89 -49.33
N GLU A 303 -26.77 42.89 -48.72
CA GLU A 303 -25.37 42.81 -48.27
C GLU A 303 -25.10 41.67 -47.29
N ALA A 304 -26.13 41.15 -46.61
CA ALA A 304 -26.01 40.03 -45.67
C ALA A 304 -25.58 38.71 -46.34
N PHE A 305 -25.70 38.60 -47.67
CA PHE A 305 -25.30 37.44 -48.46
C PHE A 305 -23.94 37.64 -49.16
N ASP A 306 -23.58 38.87 -49.48
CA ASP A 306 -22.32 39.20 -50.14
C ASP A 306 -21.12 39.05 -49.19
N GLY A 307 -19.94 38.74 -49.74
CA GLY A 307 -18.70 38.61 -48.98
C GLY A 307 -18.06 37.22 -49.05
N GLU A 308 -17.06 36.97 -48.20
CA GLU A 308 -16.35 35.70 -48.14
C GLU A 308 -17.09 34.71 -47.24
N HIS A 309 -17.30 33.50 -47.74
CA HIS A 309 -17.94 32.39 -47.03
C HIS A 309 -17.13 31.12 -47.19
N LEU A 310 -17.08 30.30 -46.15
CA LEU A 310 -16.49 28.97 -46.17
C LEU A 310 -17.54 27.96 -46.62
N VAL A 311 -17.21 27.16 -47.62
CA VAL A 311 -18.03 26.02 -48.05
C VAL A 311 -17.84 24.87 -47.07
N VAL A 312 -18.91 24.47 -46.38
CA VAL A 312 -18.87 23.42 -45.35
C VAL A 312 -19.53 22.13 -45.81
N ARG A 313 -20.55 22.20 -46.67
CA ARG A 313 -21.20 21.02 -47.29
C ARG A 313 -21.66 21.35 -48.71
N VAL A 314 -21.56 20.39 -49.61
CA VAL A 314 -22.12 20.47 -50.96
C VAL A 314 -22.84 19.17 -51.28
N ARG A 315 -24.11 19.28 -51.66
CA ARG A 315 -24.92 18.18 -52.18
C ARG A 315 -25.10 18.36 -53.68
N HIS A 316 -24.63 17.41 -54.45
CA HIS A 316 -24.56 17.44 -55.91
C HIS A 316 -25.72 16.65 -56.51
N GLU A 317 -26.38 17.20 -57.51
CA GLU A 317 -27.45 16.54 -58.25
C GLU A 317 -27.25 16.74 -59.75
N LEU A 318 -27.20 15.64 -60.50
CA LEU A 318 -27.17 15.66 -61.97
C LEU A 318 -28.03 14.54 -62.54
N HIS A 319 -28.82 14.87 -63.55
CA HIS A 319 -29.59 13.92 -64.34
C HIS A 319 -29.34 14.13 -65.83
N GLN A 320 -28.61 13.21 -66.47
CA GLN A 320 -28.36 13.27 -67.90
C GLN A 320 -29.44 12.49 -68.65
N ALA A 321 -29.87 13.02 -69.82
CA ALA A 321 -30.81 12.31 -70.67
C ALA A 321 -30.18 11.01 -71.19
N SER A 322 -30.95 9.93 -71.13
CA SER A 322 -30.63 8.67 -71.81
C SER A 322 -31.33 8.63 -73.17
N GLN A 323 -30.73 7.96 -74.15
CA GLN A 323 -31.19 7.99 -75.56
C GLN A 323 -32.67 7.58 -75.77
N ASN A 324 -33.24 6.73 -74.91
CA ASN A 324 -34.64 6.28 -75.02
C ASN A 324 -35.47 6.45 -73.72
N VAL A 325 -35.05 7.28 -72.77
CA VAL A 325 -35.85 7.65 -71.58
C VAL A 325 -36.25 9.12 -71.68
N ALA A 326 -37.55 9.39 -71.76
CA ALA A 326 -38.13 10.74 -71.81
C ALA A 326 -38.11 11.48 -70.45
N GLU A 327 -37.26 11.07 -69.50
CA GLU A 327 -36.95 11.91 -68.34
C GLU A 327 -36.02 13.02 -68.83
N GLY A 328 -36.52 14.26 -68.80
CA GLY A 328 -35.78 15.41 -69.30
C GLY A 328 -34.43 15.56 -68.58
N ALA A 329 -33.35 15.64 -69.35
CA ALA A 329 -32.05 16.05 -68.82
C ALA A 329 -32.22 17.31 -67.97
N ARG A 330 -31.66 17.29 -66.75
CA ARG A 330 -31.59 18.47 -65.90
C ARG A 330 -30.15 18.94 -65.87
N PRO A 331 -29.90 20.25 -65.99
CA PRO A 331 -28.55 20.77 -65.79
C PRO A 331 -28.07 20.41 -64.39
N TYR A 332 -26.76 20.25 -64.25
CA TYR A 332 -26.13 20.07 -62.94
C TYR A 332 -26.61 21.15 -61.95
N ARG A 333 -26.93 20.74 -60.73
CA ARG A 333 -27.27 21.61 -59.61
C ARG A 333 -26.59 21.11 -58.35
N ASN A 334 -26.41 22.02 -57.39
CA ASN A 334 -26.04 21.66 -56.04
C ASN A 334 -26.78 22.50 -55.00
N LEU A 335 -26.90 21.91 -53.82
CA LEU A 335 -27.22 22.60 -52.57
C LEU A 335 -25.90 22.82 -51.84
N VAL A 336 -25.62 24.05 -51.43
CA VAL A 336 -24.39 24.40 -50.70
C VAL A 336 -24.74 24.94 -49.33
N GLU A 337 -24.07 24.42 -48.30
CA GLU A 337 -24.09 24.97 -46.95
C GLU A 337 -22.80 25.77 -46.75
N LEU A 338 -22.96 26.99 -46.27
CA LEU A 338 -21.94 28.01 -46.15
C LEU A 338 -21.95 28.60 -44.73
N VAL A 339 -20.79 29.02 -44.26
CA VAL A 339 -20.68 29.84 -43.05
C VAL A 339 -19.90 31.12 -43.37
N PRO A 340 -20.23 32.27 -42.76
CA PRO A 340 -19.47 33.50 -42.95
C PRO A 340 -17.98 33.27 -42.64
N PHE A 341 -17.10 33.63 -43.58
CA PHE A 341 -15.67 33.46 -43.38
C PHE A 341 -15.12 34.63 -42.57
N SER A 342 -14.41 34.30 -41.48
CA SER A 342 -13.69 35.27 -40.66
C SER A 342 -12.22 34.90 -40.63
N ARG A 343 -11.33 35.90 -40.65
CA ARG A 343 -9.89 35.68 -40.46
C ARG A 343 -9.51 35.50 -39.00
N THR A 344 -10.39 35.83 -38.07
CA THR A 344 -10.14 35.78 -36.62
C THR A 344 -10.91 34.67 -35.90
N SER A 345 -11.88 34.04 -36.56
CA SER A 345 -12.65 32.92 -36.02
C SER A 345 -12.61 31.75 -37.00
N ALA A 346 -12.40 30.54 -36.47
CA ALA A 346 -12.34 29.32 -37.26
C ALA A 346 -13.66 28.54 -37.17
N PHE A 347 -14.10 27.97 -38.27
CA PHE A 347 -15.09 26.89 -38.25
C PHE A 347 -14.46 25.67 -37.58
N ARG A 348 -15.22 24.95 -36.75
CA ARG A 348 -14.74 23.77 -36.01
C ARG A 348 -15.66 22.58 -36.28
N PRO A 349 -15.13 21.35 -36.22
CA PRO A 349 -15.97 20.15 -36.30
C PRO A 349 -17.00 20.17 -35.15
N ALA A 350 -18.10 19.42 -35.31
CA ALA A 350 -19.01 19.20 -34.20
C ALA A 350 -18.25 18.63 -32.98
N PRO A 351 -18.63 19.00 -31.74
CA PRO A 351 -18.03 18.38 -30.57
C PRO A 351 -18.34 16.87 -30.57
N PRO A 352 -17.47 16.03 -29.98
CA PRO A 352 -17.72 14.59 -29.91
C PRO A 352 -19.11 14.33 -29.33
N ALA A 353 -19.94 13.58 -30.05
CA ALA A 353 -21.27 13.23 -29.56
C ALA A 353 -21.14 12.38 -28.28
N PRO A 354 -21.88 12.69 -27.20
CA PRO A 354 -22.01 11.75 -26.10
C PRO A 354 -22.58 10.44 -26.64
N VAL A 355 -22.05 9.29 -26.19
CA VAL A 355 -22.70 8.01 -26.48
C VAL A 355 -24.09 8.05 -25.84
N PRO A 356 -25.17 7.72 -26.56
CA PRO A 356 -26.47 7.50 -25.94
C PRO A 356 -26.32 6.52 -24.77
N GLY A 357 -27.02 6.79 -23.66
CA GLY A 357 -27.00 5.92 -22.48
C GLY A 357 -27.36 4.46 -22.80
N SER A 358 -27.17 3.61 -21.79
CA SER A 358 -27.18 2.13 -21.75
C SER A 358 -28.37 1.35 -22.34
N ASP A 359 -29.15 1.89 -23.26
CA ASP A 359 -30.16 1.14 -24.00
C ASP A 359 -29.44 0.26 -25.04
N GLY A 360 -29.14 -0.97 -24.63
CA GLY A 360 -28.21 -1.93 -25.22
C GLY A 360 -28.50 -2.44 -26.65
N GLU A 361 -29.20 -1.71 -27.51
CA GLU A 361 -29.58 -2.17 -28.85
C GLU A 361 -28.92 -1.44 -30.04
N ARG A 362 -28.00 -0.49 -29.83
CA ARG A 362 -27.32 0.20 -30.95
C ARG A 362 -25.80 0.32 -30.82
N ARG A 363 -25.09 -0.79 -30.59
CA ARG A 363 -23.62 -0.83 -30.79
C ARG A 363 -23.18 -0.79 -32.25
N ALA A 364 -24.05 -1.18 -33.20
CA ALA A 364 -23.71 -1.23 -34.63
C ALA A 364 -23.87 0.12 -35.37
N SER A 365 -24.41 1.15 -34.71
CA SER A 365 -24.69 2.46 -35.34
C SER A 365 -24.40 3.62 -34.38
N ALA A 366 -23.30 3.55 -33.63
CA ALA A 366 -22.81 4.72 -32.91
C ALA A 366 -22.51 5.82 -33.94
N PRO A 367 -22.96 7.08 -33.74
CA PRO A 367 -22.66 8.15 -34.66
C PRO A 367 -21.14 8.30 -34.81
N THR A 368 -20.69 8.57 -36.03
CA THR A 368 -19.27 8.79 -36.34
C THR A 368 -18.68 9.85 -35.40
N GLY A 369 -17.60 9.49 -34.68
CA GLY A 369 -16.94 10.39 -33.73
C GLY A 369 -17.48 10.36 -32.28
N ALA A 370 -18.38 9.44 -31.93
CA ALA A 370 -18.77 9.22 -30.53
C ALA A 370 -17.60 8.64 -29.70
N ALA A 371 -17.42 9.14 -28.47
CA ALA A 371 -16.34 8.67 -27.59
C ALA A 371 -16.59 7.26 -27.05
N PRO A 372 -15.64 6.30 -27.18
CA PRO A 372 -15.86 4.97 -26.62
C PRO A 372 -16.03 5.03 -25.10
N ARG A 373 -16.93 4.19 -24.58
CA ARG A 373 -17.17 4.02 -23.15
C ARG A 373 -17.06 2.56 -22.73
N ILE A 374 -16.51 2.35 -21.54
CA ILE A 374 -16.43 1.06 -20.86
C ILE A 374 -17.28 1.16 -19.60
N ASP A 375 -18.47 0.56 -19.63
CA ASP A 375 -19.41 0.59 -18.51
C ASP A 375 -19.08 -0.46 -17.43
N GLY A 376 -18.23 -1.45 -17.76
CA GLY A 376 -17.87 -2.55 -16.87
C GLY A 376 -16.44 -2.47 -16.33
N LEU A 377 -16.01 -3.57 -15.73
CA LEU A 377 -14.62 -3.80 -15.33
C LEU A 377 -13.92 -4.73 -16.33
N GLU A 378 -12.63 -4.53 -16.51
CA GLU A 378 -11.75 -5.47 -17.22
C GLU A 378 -10.66 -5.95 -16.26
N THR A 379 -9.88 -6.96 -16.65
CA THR A 379 -8.66 -7.32 -15.93
C THR A 379 -7.42 -6.93 -16.74
N ALA A 380 -6.35 -6.59 -16.03
CA ALA A 380 -5.06 -6.24 -16.60
C ALA A 380 -3.94 -6.90 -15.79
N ILE A 381 -2.77 -7.02 -16.38
CA ILE A 381 -1.56 -7.48 -15.68
C ILE A 381 -0.73 -6.25 -15.31
N VAL A 382 -0.29 -6.16 -14.06
CA VAL A 382 0.64 -5.13 -13.60
C VAL A 382 1.99 -5.32 -14.28
N THR A 383 2.53 -4.26 -14.86
CA THR A 383 3.84 -4.26 -15.54
C THR A 383 4.81 -3.29 -14.86
N GLY A 384 6.08 -3.37 -15.22
CA GLY A 384 7.14 -2.52 -14.69
C GLY A 384 8.45 -2.79 -15.42
N SER A 385 9.52 -2.13 -14.99
CA SER A 385 10.86 -2.42 -15.52
C SER A 385 11.19 -3.91 -15.32
N PRO A 386 11.96 -4.55 -16.22
CA PRO A 386 12.25 -5.98 -16.13
C PRO A 386 12.88 -6.46 -14.80
N SER A 387 13.55 -5.57 -14.07
CA SER A 387 14.17 -5.83 -12.77
C SER A 387 13.24 -5.65 -11.57
N ASP A 388 12.09 -5.00 -11.76
CA ASP A 388 11.29 -4.48 -10.66
C ASP A 388 10.23 -5.50 -10.27
N GLU A 389 10.24 -5.93 -9.01
CA GLU A 389 9.11 -6.70 -8.46
C GLU A 389 7.93 -5.78 -8.11
N ILE A 390 8.22 -4.55 -7.71
CA ILE A 390 7.26 -3.50 -7.36
C ILE A 390 7.65 -2.26 -8.14
N HIS A 391 6.81 -1.83 -9.08
CA HIS A 391 7.07 -0.68 -9.94
C HIS A 391 5.95 0.35 -9.76
N VAL A 392 6.24 1.36 -8.94
CA VAL A 392 5.30 2.42 -8.59
C VAL A 392 5.95 3.79 -8.63
N ASP A 393 5.14 4.84 -8.73
CA ASP A 393 5.59 6.23 -8.55
C ASP A 393 5.33 6.76 -7.13
N ASP A 394 5.59 8.05 -6.91
CA ASP A 394 5.45 8.73 -5.61
C ASP A 394 4.01 8.69 -5.03
N LEU A 395 3.01 8.40 -5.86
CA LEU A 395 1.60 8.26 -5.45
C LEU A 395 1.17 6.80 -5.32
N GLY A 396 2.10 5.83 -5.44
CA GLY A 396 1.80 4.40 -5.40
C GLY A 396 0.99 3.90 -6.61
N ARG A 397 1.03 4.63 -7.74
CA ARG A 397 0.35 4.23 -8.98
C ARG A 397 1.16 3.15 -9.68
N VAL A 398 0.51 2.26 -10.42
CA VAL A 398 1.14 1.14 -11.14
C VAL A 398 1.05 1.31 -12.65
N LYS A 399 1.84 0.55 -13.41
CA LYS A 399 1.65 0.37 -14.85
C LYS A 399 0.87 -0.93 -15.09
N VAL A 400 0.03 -0.95 -16.12
CA VAL A 400 -0.78 -2.13 -16.45
C VAL A 400 -0.78 -2.40 -17.95
N ARG A 401 -1.00 -3.66 -18.30
CA ARG A 401 -1.23 -4.09 -19.68
C ARG A 401 -2.53 -4.87 -19.76
N PHE A 402 -3.39 -4.46 -20.68
CA PHE A 402 -4.65 -5.14 -20.95
C PHE A 402 -4.45 -6.34 -21.89
N PRO A 403 -5.25 -7.42 -21.77
CA PRO A 403 -5.17 -8.58 -22.65
C PRO A 403 -5.39 -8.28 -24.13
N TRP A 404 -6.19 -7.24 -24.43
CA TRP A 404 -6.44 -6.79 -25.80
C TRP A 404 -5.32 -5.90 -26.36
N ASP A 405 -4.31 -5.51 -25.57
CA ASP A 405 -3.16 -4.73 -26.06
C ASP A 405 -2.22 -5.60 -26.91
N ARG A 406 -2.29 -5.34 -28.23
CA ARG A 406 -1.52 -6.03 -29.27
C ARG A 406 -0.17 -5.38 -29.59
N SER A 407 0.22 -4.30 -28.90
CA SER A 407 1.49 -3.60 -29.16
C SER A 407 2.74 -4.45 -28.87
N GLY A 408 2.58 -5.53 -28.09
CA GLY A 408 3.70 -6.39 -27.67
C GLY A 408 4.52 -5.81 -26.52
N VAL A 409 4.26 -4.56 -26.12
CA VAL A 409 4.89 -3.91 -24.97
C VAL A 409 4.36 -4.53 -23.68
N GLY A 410 5.25 -4.95 -22.79
CA GLY A 410 4.92 -5.62 -21.52
C GLY A 410 5.77 -5.16 -20.33
N ASP A 411 6.36 -3.97 -20.43
CA ASP A 411 7.25 -3.37 -19.44
C ASP A 411 6.63 -2.07 -18.86
N ASP A 412 7.46 -1.18 -18.31
CA ASP A 412 7.12 0.13 -17.76
C ASP A 412 6.47 1.08 -18.78
N ARG A 413 6.56 0.77 -20.06
CA ARG A 413 5.92 1.53 -21.16
C ARG A 413 4.52 1.03 -21.48
N SER A 414 3.98 0.02 -20.79
CA SER A 414 2.67 -0.57 -21.15
C SER A 414 1.50 0.41 -21.01
N SER A 415 1.52 1.31 -20.03
CA SER A 415 0.47 2.33 -19.83
C SER A 415 1.02 3.65 -19.27
N HIS A 416 0.17 4.65 -19.04
CA HIS A 416 0.50 5.68 -18.04
C HIS A 416 0.33 5.14 -16.61
N TRP A 417 0.64 5.97 -15.62
CA TRP A 417 0.49 5.64 -14.20
C TRP A 417 -0.98 5.53 -13.76
N VAL A 418 -1.39 4.33 -13.36
CA VAL A 418 -2.76 3.98 -12.99
C VAL A 418 -2.91 3.95 -11.47
N ARG A 419 -3.88 4.69 -10.91
CA ARG A 419 -4.16 4.67 -9.47
C ARG A 419 -4.69 3.31 -9.03
N SER A 420 -4.32 2.90 -7.81
CA SER A 420 -4.82 1.68 -7.16
C SER A 420 -5.62 2.02 -5.92
N LEU A 421 -6.81 1.42 -5.79
CA LEU A 421 -7.62 1.44 -4.60
C LEU A 421 -6.81 0.96 -3.39
N GLN A 422 -6.93 1.67 -2.27
CA GLN A 422 -6.38 1.29 -0.97
C GLN A 422 -7.54 0.97 -0.01
N MET A 423 -7.24 0.28 1.09
CA MET A 423 -8.24 0.09 2.14
C MET A 423 -8.66 1.46 2.70
N ASN A 424 -9.88 1.58 3.21
CA ASN A 424 -10.40 2.84 3.74
C ASN A 424 -9.85 3.15 5.15
N MET A 425 -8.52 3.18 5.27
CA MET A 425 -7.76 3.45 6.49
C MET A 425 -6.70 4.49 6.17
N GLY A 426 -6.54 5.52 7.02
CA GLY A 426 -5.69 6.70 6.74
C GLY A 426 -4.20 6.43 6.50
N GLY A 427 -3.72 5.19 6.65
CA GLY A 427 -2.34 4.79 6.37
C GLY A 427 -2.19 3.41 5.73
N SER A 428 -3.26 2.81 5.20
CA SER A 428 -3.14 1.52 4.52
C SER A 428 -2.47 1.66 3.16
N MET A 429 -1.55 0.75 2.85
CA MET A 429 -0.85 0.70 1.57
C MET A 429 -0.61 -0.74 1.15
N LEU A 430 -1.32 -1.21 0.13
CA LEU A 430 -1.23 -2.53 -0.49
C LEU A 430 -0.98 -2.34 -1.98
N LEU A 431 0.30 -2.29 -2.36
CA LEU A 431 0.71 -2.03 -3.73
C LEU A 431 0.66 -3.32 -4.57
N PRO A 432 -0.04 -3.33 -5.72
CA PRO A 432 0.05 -4.43 -6.67
C PRO A 432 1.49 -4.61 -7.17
N ARG A 433 1.94 -5.87 -7.27
CA ARG A 433 3.28 -6.23 -7.76
C ARG A 433 3.25 -6.54 -9.25
N VAL A 434 4.39 -6.39 -9.92
CA VAL A 434 4.57 -6.78 -11.32
C VAL A 434 4.18 -8.25 -11.51
N GLY A 435 3.38 -8.52 -12.55
CA GLY A 435 2.82 -9.84 -12.87
C GLY A 435 1.51 -10.18 -12.16
N MET A 436 1.01 -9.35 -11.23
CA MET A 436 -0.31 -9.56 -10.63
C MET A 436 -1.43 -9.22 -11.62
N GLU A 437 -2.49 -10.03 -11.63
CA GLU A 437 -3.74 -9.68 -12.31
C GLU A 437 -4.60 -8.80 -11.40
N VAL A 438 -5.06 -7.69 -11.97
CA VAL A 438 -5.81 -6.65 -11.26
C VAL A 438 -7.10 -6.31 -12.02
N PRO A 439 -8.26 -6.23 -11.35
CA PRO A 439 -9.46 -5.65 -11.93
C PRO A 439 -9.30 -4.13 -12.08
N VAL A 440 -9.74 -3.60 -13.21
CA VAL A 440 -9.62 -2.21 -13.63
C VAL A 440 -11.00 -1.65 -13.95
N ALA A 441 -11.36 -0.57 -13.28
CA ALA A 441 -12.47 0.30 -13.63
C ALA A 441 -11.97 1.51 -14.44
N TYR A 442 -12.89 2.30 -14.99
CA TYR A 442 -12.57 3.46 -15.82
C TYR A 442 -13.30 4.69 -15.29
N VAL A 443 -12.57 5.75 -14.97
CA VAL A 443 -13.16 7.00 -14.49
C VAL A 443 -14.07 7.56 -15.58
N ASP A 444 -15.35 7.81 -15.23
CA ASP A 444 -16.43 8.18 -16.16
C ASP A 444 -16.63 7.22 -17.35
N GLY A 445 -16.16 5.98 -17.24
CA GLY A 445 -16.19 4.99 -18.31
C GLY A 445 -15.17 5.26 -19.42
N HIS A 446 -14.21 6.17 -19.25
CA HIS A 446 -13.27 6.54 -20.31
C HIS A 446 -12.09 5.57 -20.43
N PRO A 447 -11.84 4.97 -21.61
CA PRO A 447 -10.71 4.05 -21.82
C PRO A 447 -9.31 4.58 -21.44
N ASP A 448 -9.12 5.90 -21.45
CA ASP A 448 -7.83 6.54 -21.19
C ASP A 448 -7.54 6.72 -19.69
N HIS A 449 -8.55 6.53 -18.84
CA HIS A 449 -8.47 6.76 -17.39
C HIS A 449 -8.77 5.49 -16.58
N PRO A 450 -7.93 4.46 -16.69
CA PRO A 450 -8.07 3.25 -15.88
C PRO A 450 -7.84 3.53 -14.38
N PHE A 451 -8.41 2.69 -13.54
CA PHE A 451 -8.29 2.71 -12.08
C PHE A 451 -8.30 1.28 -11.53
N VAL A 452 -7.23 0.85 -10.87
CA VAL A 452 -7.08 -0.49 -10.30
C VAL A 452 -7.89 -0.62 -9.01
N LEU A 453 -8.67 -1.70 -8.88
CA LEU A 453 -9.54 -1.93 -7.71
C LEU A 453 -8.95 -2.90 -6.68
N GLY A 454 -7.92 -3.67 -7.03
CA GLY A 454 -7.32 -4.66 -6.14
C GLY A 454 -6.55 -5.72 -6.92
N ARG A 455 -6.52 -6.95 -6.39
CA ARG A 455 -5.88 -8.11 -7.01
C ARG A 455 -6.86 -9.27 -7.10
N VAL A 456 -6.77 -10.07 -8.17
CA VAL A 456 -7.42 -11.37 -8.29
C VAL A 456 -6.40 -12.50 -8.41
N TYR A 457 -6.81 -13.72 -8.04
CA TYR A 457 -6.04 -14.95 -8.25
C TYR A 457 -6.43 -15.57 -9.60
N ASN A 458 -5.51 -16.32 -10.20
CA ASN A 458 -5.72 -17.00 -11.48
C ASN A 458 -4.90 -18.30 -11.56
N GLY A 459 -4.92 -18.97 -12.71
CA GLY A 459 -4.21 -20.26 -12.89
C GLY A 459 -2.68 -20.18 -12.74
N ALA A 460 -2.07 -19.01 -12.93
CA ALA A 460 -0.64 -18.78 -12.74
C ALA A 460 -0.30 -18.27 -11.32
N ALA A 461 -1.22 -17.53 -10.71
CA ALA A 461 -1.13 -17.00 -9.37
C ALA A 461 -2.18 -17.67 -8.48
N ALA A 462 -1.86 -18.85 -7.95
CA ALA A 462 -2.73 -19.61 -7.07
C ALA A 462 -2.98 -18.89 -5.73
N THR A 463 -4.06 -19.28 -5.05
CA THR A 463 -4.34 -18.87 -3.68
C THR A 463 -3.24 -19.36 -2.72
N PRO A 464 -2.89 -18.61 -1.66
CA PRO A 464 -1.83 -18.99 -0.72
C PRO A 464 -2.15 -20.28 0.05
N TYR A 465 -3.43 -20.62 0.16
CA TYR A 465 -3.93 -21.83 0.78
C TYR A 465 -4.69 -22.71 -0.22
N GLY A 466 -4.63 -24.03 -0.03
CA GLY A 466 -5.28 -25.01 -0.91
C GLY A 466 -6.80 -24.92 -0.86
N MET A 467 -7.41 -24.37 -1.93
CA MET A 467 -8.86 -24.24 -2.07
C MET A 467 -9.47 -25.41 -2.84
N PRO A 468 -10.71 -25.85 -2.51
CA PRO A 468 -11.62 -25.32 -1.47
C PRO A 468 -11.38 -25.87 -0.05
N GLY A 469 -10.31 -26.67 0.16
CA GLY A 469 -10.03 -27.33 1.44
C GLY A 469 -9.85 -26.37 2.63
N LYS A 470 -9.28 -25.18 2.40
CA LYS A 470 -9.06 -24.13 3.40
C LYS A 470 -10.05 -22.95 3.29
N LYS A 471 -11.30 -23.23 2.94
CA LYS A 471 -12.37 -22.22 2.75
C LYS A 471 -12.70 -21.38 3.99
N ALA A 472 -12.39 -21.87 5.20
CA ALA A 472 -12.59 -21.15 6.47
C ALA A 472 -11.31 -20.42 6.94
N THR A 473 -10.32 -20.29 6.07
CA THR A 473 -9.07 -19.57 6.37
C THR A 473 -9.05 -18.22 5.69
N THR A 474 -8.80 -17.17 6.47
CA THR A 474 -8.59 -15.78 6.01
C THR A 474 -7.15 -15.37 6.32
N SER A 475 -6.47 -14.72 5.38
CA SER A 475 -5.08 -14.29 5.56
C SER A 475 -4.75 -12.97 4.89
N LEU A 476 -3.95 -12.15 5.56
CA LEU A 476 -3.17 -11.08 4.98
C LEU A 476 -1.70 -11.53 4.93
N GLN A 477 -1.26 -12.01 3.78
CA GLN A 477 0.09 -12.53 3.56
C GLN A 477 0.82 -11.69 2.51
N SER A 478 2.07 -11.34 2.81
CA SER A 478 2.98 -10.65 1.89
C SER A 478 4.25 -11.48 1.72
N ALA A 479 4.84 -11.46 0.53
CA ALA A 479 6.14 -12.08 0.28
C ALA A 479 7.28 -11.10 0.54
N THR A 480 8.43 -11.58 1.00
CA THR A 480 9.66 -10.76 1.04
C THR A 480 9.96 -10.21 -0.36
N SER A 481 10.52 -8.99 -0.42
CA SER A 481 10.86 -8.29 -1.66
C SER A 481 12.30 -7.77 -1.54
N PRO A 482 13.23 -8.16 -2.43
CA PRO A 482 13.05 -9.17 -3.49
C PRO A 482 12.69 -10.55 -2.95
N ARG A 483 11.95 -11.36 -3.73
CA ARG A 483 11.54 -12.71 -3.29
C ARG A 483 12.72 -13.60 -2.93
N ASP A 484 12.65 -14.21 -1.75
CA ASP A 484 13.56 -15.24 -1.27
C ASP A 484 12.83 -16.52 -0.79
N GLY A 485 11.50 -16.56 -0.98
CA GLY A 485 10.63 -17.66 -0.55
C GLY A 485 10.01 -17.48 0.85
N THR A 486 10.37 -16.42 1.58
CA THR A 486 9.80 -16.12 2.90
C THR A 486 8.60 -15.17 2.83
N THR A 487 7.76 -15.19 3.87
CA THR A 487 6.51 -14.43 3.91
C THR A 487 6.28 -13.81 5.28
N GLN A 488 5.55 -12.70 5.31
CA GLN A 488 4.95 -12.13 6.52
C GLN A 488 3.46 -12.40 6.49
N GLU A 489 2.86 -12.74 7.64
CA GLU A 489 1.45 -13.14 7.64
C GLU A 489 0.69 -12.83 8.93
N ILE A 490 -0.57 -12.44 8.76
CA ILE A 490 -1.62 -12.54 9.77
C ILE A 490 -2.71 -13.46 9.20
N ARG A 491 -3.04 -14.53 9.91
CA ARG A 491 -4.02 -15.54 9.48
C ARG A 491 -5.01 -15.86 10.59
N PHE A 492 -6.25 -16.08 10.19
CA PHE A 492 -7.32 -16.62 11.01
C PHE A 492 -7.85 -17.90 10.36
N SER A 493 -7.93 -18.98 11.13
CA SER A 493 -8.58 -20.24 10.76
C SER A 493 -9.83 -20.39 11.60
N ASP A 494 -11.00 -20.51 10.96
CA ASP A 494 -12.29 -20.66 11.63
C ASP A 494 -12.82 -22.11 11.55
N ASP A 495 -11.95 -23.08 11.24
CA ASP A 495 -12.29 -24.51 11.26
C ASP A 495 -12.68 -24.95 12.68
N ALA A 496 -13.92 -25.39 12.88
CA ALA A 496 -14.47 -25.74 14.19
C ALA A 496 -13.62 -26.81 14.92
N GLY A 497 -13.21 -26.50 16.16
CA GLY A 497 -12.32 -27.34 16.97
C GLY A 497 -10.84 -27.21 16.64
N GLN A 498 -10.48 -26.44 15.61
CA GLN A 498 -9.11 -26.16 15.18
C GLN A 498 -8.91 -24.67 14.85
N MET A 499 -9.70 -23.80 15.51
CA MET A 499 -9.59 -22.37 15.28
C MET A 499 -8.24 -21.85 15.74
N GLU A 500 -7.65 -20.95 14.96
CA GLU A 500 -6.30 -20.43 15.21
C GLU A 500 -6.17 -18.99 14.70
N THR A 501 -5.54 -18.14 15.51
CA THR A 501 -4.96 -16.88 15.05
C THR A 501 -3.44 -17.06 14.97
N PHE A 502 -2.86 -16.80 13.80
CA PHE A 502 -1.44 -16.96 13.55
C PHE A 502 -0.84 -15.63 13.08
N ILE A 503 0.24 -15.21 13.74
CA ILE A 503 1.02 -14.02 13.38
C ILE A 503 2.45 -14.48 13.14
N HIS A 504 2.98 -14.19 11.96
CA HIS A 504 4.33 -14.60 11.56
C HIS A 504 5.16 -13.43 11.06
N ALA A 505 6.33 -13.28 11.69
CA ALA A 505 7.40 -12.40 11.26
C ALA A 505 8.66 -13.23 10.96
N THR A 506 9.12 -13.19 9.71
CA THR A 506 10.34 -13.79 9.19
C THR A 506 11.60 -13.22 9.86
N LYS A 507 11.58 -11.95 10.29
CA LYS A 507 12.75 -11.28 10.87
C LYS A 507 12.44 -10.65 12.23
N ASP A 508 11.99 -9.40 12.24
CA ASP A 508 11.77 -8.63 13.46
C ASP A 508 10.27 -8.43 13.70
N GLN A 509 9.82 -8.56 14.95
CA GLN A 509 8.47 -8.20 15.38
C GLN A 509 8.58 -7.19 16.54
N THR A 510 8.00 -6.01 16.36
CA THR A 510 7.94 -4.96 17.38
C THR A 510 6.49 -4.71 17.76
N VAL A 511 6.20 -4.69 19.06
CA VAL A 511 4.86 -4.41 19.61
C VAL A 511 4.95 -3.23 20.57
N THR A 512 4.20 -2.16 20.31
CA THR A 512 4.10 -0.99 21.17
C THR A 512 2.65 -0.78 21.60
N VAL A 513 2.42 -0.70 22.91
CA VAL A 513 1.09 -0.47 23.49
C VAL A 513 1.12 0.83 24.29
N GLY A 514 0.36 1.83 23.85
CA GLY A 514 0.28 3.14 24.52
C GLY A 514 -0.55 3.15 25.82
N GLY A 515 -1.27 2.07 26.09
CA GLY A 515 -2.10 1.88 27.29
C GLY A 515 -1.82 0.55 27.98
N THR A 516 -2.86 -0.24 28.22
CA THR A 516 -2.77 -1.53 28.92
C THR A 516 -2.66 -2.69 27.93
N HIS A 517 -1.76 -3.64 28.22
CA HIS A 517 -1.68 -4.93 27.53
C HIS A 517 -2.13 -6.04 28.50
N THR A 518 -3.20 -6.76 28.13
CA THR A 518 -3.76 -7.86 28.92
C THR A 518 -3.68 -9.15 28.12
N VAL A 519 -3.13 -10.20 28.73
CA VAL A 519 -3.04 -11.54 28.14
C VAL A 519 -3.73 -12.52 29.10
N GLU A 520 -4.72 -13.24 28.60
CA GLU A 520 -5.44 -14.28 29.34
C GLU A 520 -5.44 -15.56 28.52
N ILE A 521 -4.90 -16.64 29.10
CA ILE A 521 -4.75 -17.95 28.44
C ILE A 521 -5.57 -18.97 29.22
N GLY A 522 -6.63 -19.49 28.59
CA GLY A 522 -7.56 -20.45 29.23
C GLY A 522 -7.02 -21.88 29.38
N ALA A 523 -5.85 -22.17 28.78
CA ALA A 523 -5.23 -23.49 28.83
C ALA A 523 -3.72 -23.41 29.12
N THR A 524 -2.87 -23.37 28.09
CA THR A 524 -1.42 -23.46 28.24
C THR A 524 -0.72 -22.39 27.41
N GLU A 525 0.27 -21.73 28.02
CA GLU A 525 1.19 -20.80 27.37
C GLU A 525 2.59 -21.42 27.32
N SER A 526 3.26 -21.30 26.18
CA SER A 526 4.66 -21.69 26.01
C SER A 526 5.43 -20.53 25.38
N HIS A 527 6.55 -20.16 25.98
CA HIS A 527 7.40 -19.06 25.52
C HIS A 527 8.86 -19.52 25.46
N ASP A 528 9.39 -19.64 24.24
CA ASP A 528 10.74 -20.13 23.98
C ASP A 528 11.61 -19.04 23.34
N VAL A 529 12.67 -18.61 24.04
CA VAL A 529 13.59 -17.57 23.60
C VAL A 529 15.00 -18.14 23.51
N GLN A 530 15.45 -18.35 22.27
CA GLN A 530 16.69 -19.07 21.98
C GLN A 530 17.98 -18.32 22.36
N LYS A 531 17.92 -16.99 22.52
CA LYS A 531 19.11 -16.16 22.83
C LYS A 531 18.98 -15.43 24.16
N SER A 532 18.21 -14.36 24.19
CA SER A 532 18.16 -13.47 25.35
C SER A 532 16.77 -12.85 25.52
N SER A 533 16.31 -12.75 26.76
CA SER A 533 15.07 -12.09 27.15
C SER A 533 15.37 -11.08 28.24
N THR A 534 14.87 -9.85 28.08
CA THR A 534 15.02 -8.77 29.05
C THR A 534 13.64 -8.25 29.42
N LEU A 535 13.31 -8.30 30.71
CA LEU A 535 12.05 -7.81 31.26
C LEU A 535 12.32 -6.59 32.17
N GLY A 536 11.85 -5.42 31.75
CA GLY A 536 11.93 -4.19 32.53
C GLY A 536 10.56 -3.77 33.06
N ILE A 537 10.42 -3.70 34.38
CA ILE A 537 9.18 -3.24 35.05
C ILE A 537 9.57 -2.11 35.99
N THR A 538 9.05 -0.91 35.73
CA THR A 538 9.34 0.30 36.52
C THR A 538 8.43 0.45 37.74
N GLY A 539 7.20 -0.05 37.64
CA GLY A 539 6.24 -0.12 38.73
C GLY A 539 6.39 -1.39 39.58
N GLY A 540 5.27 -1.96 40.02
CA GLY A 540 5.25 -3.23 40.75
C GLY A 540 5.09 -4.44 39.83
N GLN A 541 5.70 -5.56 40.22
CA GLN A 541 5.46 -6.88 39.62
C GLN A 541 4.83 -7.79 40.69
N THR A 542 3.80 -8.54 40.32
CA THR A 542 3.22 -9.60 41.17
C THR A 542 3.09 -10.87 40.33
N ILE A 543 3.59 -11.98 40.86
CA ILE A 543 3.52 -13.30 40.24
C ILE A 543 2.81 -14.22 41.24
N THR A 544 1.70 -14.80 40.82
CA THR A 544 0.96 -15.80 41.62
C THR A 544 0.96 -17.12 40.86
N VAL A 545 1.47 -18.17 41.49
CA VAL A 545 1.50 -19.53 40.92
C VAL A 545 0.68 -20.43 41.81
N GLY A 546 -0.42 -20.98 41.29
CA GLY A 546 -1.38 -21.74 42.09
C GLY A 546 -0.94 -23.16 42.50
N ALA A 547 0.10 -23.70 41.85
CA ALA A 547 0.59 -25.05 42.10
C ALA A 547 2.11 -25.08 42.34
N PHE A 548 2.90 -25.25 41.28
CA PHE A 548 4.36 -25.38 41.38
C PHE A 548 5.08 -24.36 40.50
N GLN A 549 6.22 -23.85 40.97
CA GLN A 549 7.15 -23.05 40.17
C GLN A 549 8.50 -23.74 40.18
N SER A 550 9.12 -23.89 39.00
CA SER A 550 10.48 -24.42 38.85
C SER A 550 11.30 -23.44 38.01
N ILE A 551 12.51 -23.13 38.47
CA ILE A 551 13.45 -22.26 37.77
C ILE A 551 14.78 -23.01 37.67
N THR A 552 15.29 -23.18 36.45
CA THR A 552 16.59 -23.80 36.20
C THR A 552 17.47 -22.81 35.48
N VAL A 553 18.62 -22.47 36.09
CA VAL A 553 19.62 -21.57 35.53
C VAL A 553 20.88 -22.40 35.27
N GLY A 554 21.30 -22.50 34.01
CA GLY A 554 22.48 -23.30 33.64
C GLY A 554 23.82 -22.63 33.96
N GLY A 555 23.82 -21.31 34.18
CA GLY A 555 24.98 -20.52 34.60
C GLY A 555 24.72 -19.82 35.93
N ASP A 556 25.08 -18.53 36.00
CA ASP A 556 24.95 -17.74 37.24
C ASP A 556 23.54 -17.14 37.41
N ALA A 557 23.01 -17.21 38.63
CA ALA A 557 21.80 -16.50 39.04
C ALA A 557 22.15 -15.40 40.06
N SER A 558 21.67 -14.18 39.83
CA SER A 558 21.91 -13.03 40.71
C SER A 558 20.59 -12.33 41.03
N LEU A 559 20.37 -12.02 42.31
CA LEU A 559 19.22 -11.27 42.81
C LEU A 559 19.71 -10.12 43.68
N THR A 560 19.44 -8.89 43.23
CA THR A 560 19.74 -7.67 43.99
C THR A 560 18.44 -7.03 44.43
N VAL A 561 18.24 -6.92 45.74
CA VAL A 561 17.09 -6.24 46.35
C VAL A 561 17.60 -5.02 47.11
N HIS A 562 17.24 -3.82 46.66
CA HIS A 562 17.65 -2.57 47.32
C HIS A 562 16.88 -2.30 48.61
N GLY A 563 15.61 -2.72 48.65
CA GLY A 563 14.75 -2.62 49.83
C GLY A 563 14.81 -3.87 50.71
N ALA A 564 13.67 -4.24 51.28
CA ALA A 564 13.53 -5.47 52.06
C ALA A 564 13.24 -6.67 51.15
N ARG A 565 13.76 -7.85 51.53
CA ARG A 565 13.33 -9.16 51.04
C ARG A 565 12.62 -9.87 52.19
N GLU A 566 11.38 -10.29 51.97
CA GLU A 566 10.59 -11.12 52.89
C GLU A 566 10.29 -12.45 52.21
N GLU A 567 10.46 -13.55 52.94
CA GLU A 567 10.21 -14.90 52.45
C GLU A 567 9.54 -15.72 53.56
N SER A 568 8.41 -16.34 53.24
CA SER A 568 7.64 -17.16 54.18
C SER A 568 7.48 -18.56 53.61
N ILE A 569 8.05 -19.55 54.30
CA ILE A 569 8.07 -20.94 53.87
C ILE A 569 7.16 -21.75 54.81
N GLY A 570 6.07 -22.30 54.28
CA GLY A 570 5.09 -23.05 55.06
C GLY A 570 5.52 -24.48 55.44
N ALA A 571 6.55 -25.02 54.78
CA ALA A 571 7.03 -26.38 54.99
C ALA A 571 8.57 -26.43 55.15
N ILE A 572 9.31 -26.78 54.09
CA ILE A 572 10.76 -26.99 54.15
C ILE A 572 11.44 -26.00 53.20
N ASP A 573 12.44 -25.29 53.71
CA ASP A 573 13.42 -24.56 52.92
C ASP A 573 14.72 -25.38 52.86
N THR A 574 15.26 -25.65 51.67
CA THR A 574 16.47 -26.47 51.47
C THR A 574 17.48 -25.76 50.60
N HIS A 575 18.68 -25.52 51.17
CA HIS A 575 19.80 -24.90 50.47
C HIS A 575 20.92 -25.94 50.33
N SER A 576 21.16 -26.44 49.11
CA SER A 576 22.24 -27.40 48.83
C SER A 576 23.39 -26.71 48.09
N VAL A 577 24.36 -26.21 48.84
CA VAL A 577 25.52 -25.49 48.29
C VAL A 577 26.73 -26.42 48.27
N THR A 578 27.22 -26.77 47.07
CA THR A 578 28.43 -27.61 46.91
C THR A 578 29.71 -26.82 47.16
N GLY A 579 29.70 -25.53 46.80
CA GLY A 579 30.79 -24.60 47.05
C GLY A 579 30.62 -23.87 48.39
N ASN A 580 31.01 -22.59 48.41
CA ASN A 580 30.89 -21.76 49.61
C ASN A 580 29.52 -21.09 49.68
N GLN A 581 28.88 -21.17 50.85
CA GLN A 581 27.75 -20.31 51.21
C GLN A 581 28.28 -19.17 52.11
N LEU A 582 28.05 -17.92 51.70
CA LEU A 582 28.46 -16.73 52.45
C LEU A 582 27.23 -15.88 52.80
N LEU A 583 27.00 -15.66 54.09
CA LEU A 583 26.01 -14.72 54.60
C LEU A 583 26.72 -13.54 55.28
N VAL A 584 26.43 -12.32 54.85
CA VAL A 584 27.02 -11.09 55.43
C VAL A 584 25.92 -10.16 55.91
N ALA A 585 25.79 -10.02 57.23
CA ALA A 585 24.93 -9.01 57.86
C ALA A 585 25.81 -7.92 58.49
N LYS A 586 25.68 -6.68 58.00
CA LYS A 586 26.37 -5.51 58.61
C LYS A 586 25.64 -4.97 59.85
N GLY A 587 24.34 -5.24 59.95
CA GLY A 587 23.51 -4.89 61.11
C GLY A 587 23.36 -6.07 62.07
N SER A 588 22.29 -6.05 62.88
CA SER A 588 21.92 -7.18 63.73
C SER A 588 21.51 -8.38 62.88
N TYR A 589 21.93 -9.56 63.33
CA TYR A 589 21.50 -10.84 62.79
C TYR A 589 20.81 -11.63 63.92
N SER A 590 19.64 -12.19 63.63
CA SER A 590 18.83 -12.91 64.61
C SER A 590 18.24 -14.17 64.02
N GLU A 591 18.35 -15.26 64.76
CA GLU A 591 17.75 -16.54 64.42
C GLU A 591 16.78 -16.95 65.54
N LEU A 592 15.54 -17.23 65.17
CA LEU A 592 14.52 -17.75 66.08
C LEU A 592 14.09 -19.13 65.59
N ILE A 593 14.50 -20.16 66.32
CA ILE A 593 14.23 -21.56 65.96
C ILE A 593 13.29 -22.15 67.00
N GLY A 594 12.03 -22.43 66.64
CA GLY A 594 11.06 -23.03 67.57
C GLY A 594 11.40 -24.47 67.98
N GLY A 595 12.05 -25.22 67.08
CA GLY A 595 12.45 -26.62 67.28
C GLY A 595 13.93 -26.80 67.65
N ALA A 596 14.53 -27.90 67.22
CA ALA A 596 15.95 -28.14 67.40
C ALA A 596 16.78 -27.39 66.34
N TYR A 597 17.92 -26.83 66.76
CA TYR A 597 18.95 -26.32 65.86
C TYR A 597 20.16 -27.26 65.92
N ALA A 598 20.56 -27.79 64.76
CA ALA A 598 21.68 -28.74 64.65
C ALA A 598 22.68 -28.28 63.60
N LEU A 599 23.90 -27.94 64.04
CA LEU A 599 25.03 -27.64 63.17
C LEU A 599 26.02 -28.81 63.21
N GLN A 600 26.20 -29.47 62.05
CA GLN A 600 27.24 -30.48 61.86
C GLN A 600 28.24 -29.97 60.83
N CYS A 601 29.49 -29.81 61.22
CA CYS A 601 30.52 -29.28 60.35
C CYS A 601 31.91 -29.82 60.69
N ASN A 602 32.89 -29.59 59.81
CA ASN A 602 34.28 -29.88 60.16
C ASN A 602 34.77 -28.92 61.23
N GLN A 603 34.55 -27.62 61.07
CA GLN A 603 34.92 -26.60 62.05
C GLN A 603 33.81 -25.55 62.13
N SER A 604 33.43 -25.16 63.35
CA SER A 604 32.48 -24.07 63.59
C SER A 604 33.22 -22.86 64.14
N ASN A 605 33.22 -21.75 63.41
CA ASN A 605 33.83 -20.49 63.85
C ASN A 605 32.77 -19.39 63.87
N THR A 606 32.41 -18.92 65.07
CA THR A 606 31.48 -17.81 65.25
C THR A 606 32.27 -16.57 65.69
N VAL A 607 32.27 -15.54 64.86
CA VAL A 607 32.91 -14.25 65.15
C VAL A 607 31.84 -13.17 65.19
N VAL A 608 31.51 -12.70 66.39
CA VAL A 608 30.45 -11.73 66.63
C VAL A 608 31.08 -10.35 66.78
N GLN A 609 31.01 -9.54 65.71
CA GLN A 609 31.51 -8.15 65.73
C GLN A 609 30.47 -7.15 66.27
N GLY A 610 29.17 -7.45 66.12
CA GLY A 610 28.04 -6.64 66.59
C GLY A 610 27.20 -7.32 67.68
N ALA A 611 25.90 -7.02 67.74
CA ALA A 611 24.96 -7.76 68.59
C ALA A 611 24.39 -8.97 67.84
N PHE A 612 24.51 -10.16 68.42
CA PHE A 612 23.95 -11.41 67.90
C PHE A 612 22.98 -12.00 68.92
N THR A 613 21.80 -12.40 68.44
CA THR A 613 20.77 -13.04 69.28
C THR A 613 20.29 -14.31 68.61
N GLN A 614 20.40 -15.43 69.34
CA GLN A 614 19.90 -16.73 68.91
C GLN A 614 18.96 -17.28 69.98
N ILE A 615 17.70 -17.52 69.61
CA ILE A 615 16.68 -18.05 70.51
C ILE A 615 16.21 -19.38 69.95
N ILE A 616 16.45 -20.45 70.69
CA ILE A 616 16.16 -21.83 70.28
C ILE A 616 15.16 -22.41 71.28
N GLY A 617 13.93 -22.67 70.86
CA GLY A 617 12.88 -23.26 71.69
C GLY A 617 13.16 -24.71 72.08
N GLY A 618 13.87 -25.45 71.22
CA GLY A 618 14.27 -26.85 71.45
C GLY A 618 15.72 -27.02 71.90
N SER A 619 16.39 -28.06 71.39
CA SER A 619 17.79 -28.35 71.70
C SER A 619 18.74 -27.67 70.70
N LEU A 620 19.85 -27.14 71.22
CA LEU A 620 21.01 -26.71 70.42
C LEU A 620 22.05 -27.84 70.39
N ILE A 621 22.38 -28.32 69.19
CA ILE A 621 23.42 -29.34 68.95
C ILE A 621 24.46 -28.78 67.99
N THR A 622 25.69 -28.61 68.48
CA THR A 622 26.85 -28.28 67.64
C THR A 622 27.85 -29.42 67.69
N ALA A 623 28.06 -30.08 66.55
CA ALA A 623 29.02 -31.16 66.37
C ALA A 623 30.06 -30.75 65.33
N ALA A 624 31.25 -30.39 65.81
CA ALA A 624 32.36 -29.97 64.96
C ALA A 624 33.55 -30.92 65.11
N GLY A 625 34.00 -31.53 64.01
CA GLY A 625 35.07 -32.53 64.02
C GLY A 625 36.44 -32.00 64.45
N LEU A 626 36.77 -30.76 64.05
CA LEU A 626 38.06 -30.09 64.28
C LEU A 626 38.00 -29.08 65.43
N GLY A 627 36.82 -28.56 65.79
CA GLY A 627 36.67 -27.64 66.91
C GLY A 627 35.56 -26.60 66.73
N THR A 628 35.22 -25.94 67.83
CA THR A 628 34.24 -24.85 67.88
C THR A 628 34.88 -23.64 68.55
N ASN A 629 34.90 -22.51 67.84
CA ASN A 629 35.36 -21.22 68.37
C ASN A 629 34.22 -20.24 68.41
N CYS A 630 34.04 -19.55 69.53
CA CYS A 630 33.18 -18.38 69.63
C CYS A 630 33.99 -17.19 70.16
N SER A 631 33.99 -16.09 69.39
CA SER A 631 34.63 -14.84 69.76
C SER A 631 33.59 -13.72 69.70
N VAL A 632 33.48 -12.95 70.78
CA VAL A 632 32.44 -11.93 70.93
C VAL A 632 33.09 -10.58 71.23
N ALA A 633 32.89 -9.62 70.33
CA ALA A 633 33.38 -8.26 70.47
C ALA A 633 32.41 -7.36 71.26
N LEU A 634 31.10 -7.52 71.04
CA LEU A 634 30.07 -6.71 71.70
C LEU A 634 29.11 -7.56 72.56
N ALA A 635 28.12 -8.22 71.94
CA ALA A 635 27.09 -8.98 72.67
C ALA A 635 26.69 -10.25 71.90
N HIS A 636 26.62 -11.38 72.62
CA HIS A 636 26.13 -12.66 72.13
C HIS A 636 25.10 -13.19 73.14
N THR A 637 23.83 -13.10 72.78
CA THR A 637 22.72 -13.60 73.60
C THR A 637 22.22 -14.89 72.98
N GLU A 638 22.35 -15.98 73.72
CA GLU A 638 21.88 -17.30 73.29
C GLU A 638 20.92 -17.84 74.35
N GLU A 639 19.68 -18.13 73.95
CA GLU A 639 18.66 -18.72 74.80
C GLU A 639 18.26 -20.08 74.24
N VAL A 640 18.34 -21.13 75.07
CA VAL A 640 18.02 -22.51 74.68
C VAL A 640 16.96 -23.05 75.64
N GLY A 641 15.78 -23.36 75.11
CA GLY A 641 14.62 -23.82 75.87
C GLY A 641 14.73 -25.25 76.40
N ALA A 642 15.61 -26.08 75.82
CA ALA A 642 15.88 -27.45 76.25
C ALA A 642 17.39 -27.71 76.49
N ALA A 643 17.92 -28.83 75.99
CA ALA A 643 19.32 -29.18 76.18
C ALA A 643 20.24 -28.39 75.24
N ARG A 644 21.27 -27.76 75.82
CA ARG A 644 22.41 -27.19 75.09
C ARG A 644 23.57 -28.18 75.10
N SER A 645 24.01 -28.67 73.94
CA SER A 645 25.11 -29.64 73.82
C SER A 645 26.20 -29.15 72.86
N PHE A 646 27.42 -28.98 73.39
CA PHE A 646 28.63 -28.72 72.62
C PHE A 646 29.52 -29.95 72.68
N LYS A 647 29.80 -30.55 71.52
CA LYS A 647 30.74 -31.67 71.40
C LYS A 647 31.90 -31.25 70.50
N ALA A 648 32.96 -30.77 71.13
CA ALA A 648 34.24 -30.52 70.46
C ALA A 648 35.16 -31.73 70.65
N MET A 649 35.72 -32.25 69.55
CA MET A 649 36.60 -33.44 69.59
C MET A 649 38.08 -33.09 69.83
N ALA A 650 38.50 -31.85 69.58
CA ALA A 650 39.87 -31.38 69.76
C ALA A 650 39.98 -30.28 70.84
N SER A 651 39.35 -29.12 70.64
CA SER A 651 39.38 -28.00 71.58
C SER A 651 38.06 -27.23 71.61
N TYR A 652 37.72 -26.69 72.79
CA TYR A 652 36.63 -25.74 73.00
C TYR A 652 37.21 -24.48 73.62
N ALA A 653 37.04 -23.33 72.96
CA ALA A 653 37.49 -22.03 73.44
C ALA A 653 36.33 -21.03 73.39
N ASP A 654 36.07 -20.38 74.53
CA ASP A 654 34.99 -19.42 74.71
C ASP A 654 35.55 -18.18 75.43
N SER A 655 35.88 -17.16 74.64
CA SER A 655 36.58 -15.95 75.09
C SER A 655 35.63 -14.76 75.15
N VAL A 656 35.37 -14.29 76.38
CA VAL A 656 34.50 -13.14 76.64
C VAL A 656 35.34 -12.06 77.33
N LYS A 657 35.48 -10.88 76.71
CA LYS A 657 36.20 -9.73 77.30
C LYS A 657 35.36 -9.01 78.37
N GLY A 658 34.04 -9.05 78.24
CA GLY A 658 33.08 -8.48 79.18
C GLY A 658 32.60 -9.47 80.24
N ALA A 659 31.43 -9.20 80.84
CA ALA A 659 30.81 -10.11 81.79
C ALA A 659 30.24 -11.34 81.07
N LYS A 660 30.62 -12.53 81.54
CA LYS A 660 30.03 -13.80 81.11
C LYS A 660 29.05 -14.28 82.17
N THR A 661 27.78 -14.44 81.80
CA THR A 661 26.71 -14.95 82.68
C THR A 661 26.13 -16.21 82.06
N ILE A 662 26.12 -17.31 82.82
CA ILE A 662 25.48 -18.57 82.42
C ILE A 662 24.40 -18.87 83.46
N THR A 663 23.15 -18.97 83.02
CA THR A 663 22.01 -19.36 83.85
C THR A 663 21.47 -20.69 83.32
N ALA A 664 21.51 -21.74 84.13
CA ALA A 664 21.03 -23.06 83.74
C ALA A 664 20.38 -23.77 84.95
N GLY A 665 19.35 -24.59 84.70
CA GLY A 665 18.74 -25.42 85.75
C GLY A 665 19.71 -26.48 86.28
N SER A 666 20.51 -27.08 85.40
CA SER A 666 21.64 -27.96 85.74
C SER A 666 22.77 -27.78 84.73
N ALA A 667 24.00 -27.62 85.21
CA ALA A 667 25.20 -27.60 84.38
C ALA A 667 26.12 -28.78 84.75
N LYS A 668 26.75 -29.40 83.75
CA LYS A 668 27.66 -30.53 83.93
C LYS A 668 28.83 -30.44 82.96
N ASP A 669 30.01 -30.16 83.48
CA ASP A 669 31.26 -30.24 82.73
C ASP A 669 31.92 -31.60 82.94
N LYS A 670 32.28 -32.28 81.84
CA LYS A 670 33.02 -33.54 81.87
C LYS A 670 34.25 -33.40 80.97
N ALA A 671 35.43 -33.29 81.58
CA ALA A 671 36.70 -33.33 80.87
C ALA A 671 37.31 -34.74 80.92
N GLY A 672 38.04 -35.12 79.86
CA GLY A 672 38.86 -36.35 79.85
C GLY A 672 40.19 -36.20 80.58
N THR A 673 40.63 -34.96 80.81
CA THR A 673 41.88 -34.56 81.47
C THR A 673 41.58 -33.42 82.47
N ASP A 674 42.48 -32.46 82.64
CA ASP A 674 42.35 -31.39 83.65
C ASP A 674 41.29 -30.34 83.28
N VAL A 675 40.53 -29.90 84.27
CA VAL A 675 39.73 -28.67 84.21
C VAL A 675 40.49 -27.57 84.94
N VAL A 676 41.03 -26.60 84.20
CA VAL A 676 41.80 -25.47 84.74
C VAL A 676 40.97 -24.19 84.65
N THR A 677 40.73 -23.53 85.78
CA THR A 677 40.07 -22.21 85.84
C THR A 677 41.09 -21.16 86.28
N HIS A 678 41.42 -20.21 85.40
CA HIS A 678 42.35 -19.11 85.71
C HIS A 678 41.58 -17.79 85.78
N VAL A 679 41.73 -17.05 86.89
CA VAL A 679 41.03 -15.77 87.11
C VAL A 679 42.02 -14.78 87.71
N SER A 680 42.15 -13.59 87.11
CA SER A 680 43.07 -12.55 87.60
C SER A 680 42.54 -11.81 88.85
N GLY A 681 41.24 -11.94 89.13
CA GLY A 681 40.56 -11.40 90.30
C GLY A 681 40.13 -12.48 91.31
N VAL A 682 39.05 -12.21 92.05
CA VAL A 682 38.53 -13.13 93.08
C VAL A 682 37.57 -14.15 92.46
N VAL A 683 37.80 -15.44 92.73
CA VAL A 683 36.82 -16.51 92.48
C VAL A 683 35.90 -16.64 93.69
N ARG A 684 34.58 -16.51 93.49
CA ARG A 684 33.56 -16.79 94.52
C ARG A 684 32.63 -17.90 94.02
N VAL A 685 32.52 -18.98 94.79
CA VAL A 685 31.58 -20.07 94.54
C VAL A 685 30.54 -20.06 95.66
N GLN A 686 29.27 -19.78 95.33
CA GLN A 686 28.16 -19.75 96.28
C GLN A 686 27.11 -20.77 95.85
N VAL A 687 26.68 -21.64 96.76
CA VAL A 687 25.63 -22.64 96.52
C VAL A 687 24.47 -22.39 97.49
N GLY A 688 23.22 -22.56 97.03
CA GLY A 688 22.05 -22.45 97.91
C GLY A 688 21.87 -23.64 98.86
N GLY A 689 22.49 -24.78 98.55
CA GLY A 689 22.44 -26.02 99.34
C GLY A 689 23.83 -26.53 99.75
N SER A 690 24.03 -27.85 99.78
CA SER A 690 25.32 -28.45 100.12
C SER A 690 26.25 -28.58 98.90
N MET A 691 27.46 -28.03 98.98
CA MET A 691 28.54 -28.33 98.02
C MET A 691 29.21 -29.66 98.41
N LYS A 692 29.37 -30.58 97.46
CA LYS A 692 30.14 -31.83 97.63
C LYS A 692 31.25 -31.88 96.60
N ILE A 693 32.50 -31.86 97.05
CA ILE A 693 33.68 -32.10 96.22
C ILE A 693 34.16 -33.53 96.51
N LYS A 694 34.27 -34.36 95.47
CA LYS A 694 34.80 -35.72 95.58
C LYS A 694 35.98 -35.85 94.62
N ALA A 695 37.19 -35.83 95.16
CA ALA A 695 38.41 -36.14 94.41
C ALA A 695 38.76 -37.62 94.61
N GLY A 696 39.09 -38.33 93.54
CA GLY A 696 39.62 -39.70 93.63
C GLY A 696 41.06 -39.76 94.16
N GLY A 697 41.79 -38.64 94.04
CA GLY A 697 43.14 -38.44 94.56
C GLY A 697 43.20 -37.28 95.58
N GLN A 698 44.17 -36.38 95.40
CA GLN A 698 44.36 -35.24 96.30
C GLN A 698 43.41 -34.08 95.98
N LEU A 699 42.79 -33.50 97.00
CA LEU A 699 42.18 -32.17 96.94
C LEU A 699 43.16 -31.19 97.61
N LEU A 700 43.82 -30.35 96.82
CA LEU A 700 44.75 -29.32 97.29
C LEU A 700 44.07 -27.95 97.23
N VAL A 701 44.01 -27.25 98.36
CA VAL A 701 43.57 -25.86 98.44
C VAL A 701 44.73 -25.08 99.02
N GLU A 702 45.39 -24.27 98.20
CA GLU A 702 46.53 -23.45 98.61
C GLU A 702 46.16 -21.97 98.53
N ALA A 703 46.27 -21.28 99.65
CA ALA A 703 46.10 -19.83 99.73
C ALA A 703 46.89 -19.30 100.94
N ALA A 704 47.28 -18.03 100.90
CA ALA A 704 47.94 -17.38 102.03
C ALA A 704 47.07 -17.38 103.31
N THR A 705 45.74 -17.46 103.17
CA THR A 705 44.81 -17.67 104.29
C THR A 705 43.58 -18.41 103.78
N ILE A 706 43.22 -19.50 104.46
CA ILE A 706 41.99 -20.26 104.19
C ILE A 706 41.04 -20.05 105.36
N THR A 707 39.88 -19.47 105.10
CA THR A 707 38.84 -19.26 106.12
C THR A 707 37.64 -20.15 105.81
N LEU A 708 37.37 -21.13 106.67
CA LEU A 708 36.19 -21.98 106.58
C LEU A 708 35.20 -21.57 107.66
N LYS A 709 34.04 -21.02 107.26
CA LYS A 709 32.98 -20.59 108.19
C LYS A 709 31.77 -21.50 108.04
N ALA A 710 31.51 -22.35 109.04
CA ALA A 710 30.33 -23.19 109.10
C ALA A 710 29.34 -22.62 110.13
N GLY A 711 28.08 -22.38 109.75
CA GLY A 711 27.07 -21.80 110.64
C GLY A 711 26.59 -22.73 111.77
N GLY A 712 26.87 -24.04 111.66
CA GLY A 712 26.51 -25.04 112.67
C GLY A 712 27.73 -25.79 113.21
N SER A 713 28.17 -26.84 112.51
CA SER A 713 29.36 -27.61 112.89
C SER A 713 30.20 -27.95 111.66
N LEU A 714 31.50 -27.70 111.73
CA LEU A 714 32.48 -28.17 110.75
C LEU A 714 32.95 -29.57 111.18
N LYS A 715 32.50 -30.61 110.48
CA LYS A 715 32.94 -31.99 110.73
C LYS A 715 33.94 -32.41 109.66
N ILE A 716 35.20 -32.50 110.04
CA ILE A 716 36.27 -33.05 109.21
C ILE A 716 36.52 -34.49 109.70
N LYS A 717 36.33 -35.48 108.82
CA LYS A 717 36.68 -36.88 109.09
C LYS A 717 37.83 -37.27 108.17
N ALA A 718 39.02 -37.48 108.72
CA ALA A 718 40.12 -38.09 107.99
C ALA A 718 40.10 -39.60 108.23
N GLY A 719 40.19 -40.41 107.16
CA GLY A 719 40.15 -41.87 107.27
C GLY A 719 41.37 -42.49 107.94
N ALA A 720 42.51 -41.80 107.96
CA ALA A 720 43.76 -42.28 108.56
C ALA A 720 44.33 -41.30 109.61
N ALA A 721 44.71 -40.08 109.18
CA ALA A 721 45.27 -39.06 110.06
C ALA A 721 44.94 -37.65 109.55
N MET A 722 44.68 -36.73 110.47
CA MET A 722 44.56 -35.30 110.17
C MET A 722 45.79 -34.60 110.74
N THR A 723 46.66 -34.11 109.87
CA THR A 723 47.91 -33.43 110.26
C THR A 723 47.74 -31.93 110.07
N LEU A 724 47.85 -31.17 111.17
CA LEU A 724 47.79 -29.70 111.17
C LEU A 724 49.19 -29.17 111.49
N GLY A 725 49.85 -28.57 110.51
CA GLY A 725 51.21 -28.06 110.68
C GLY A 725 51.33 -26.76 111.49
N GLY A 726 50.21 -26.11 111.85
CA GLY A 726 50.19 -24.80 112.49
C GLY A 726 49.35 -24.73 113.78
N LYS A 727 49.47 -23.61 114.50
CA LYS A 727 48.69 -23.34 115.74
C LYS A 727 47.19 -23.27 115.43
N LEU A 728 46.43 -24.27 115.88
CA LEU A 728 44.97 -24.24 115.87
C LEU A 728 44.47 -23.33 117.01
N LYS A 729 44.01 -22.13 116.69
CA LYS A 729 43.32 -21.25 117.65
C LYS A 729 41.82 -21.36 117.46
N VAL A 730 41.12 -21.77 118.51
CA VAL A 730 39.65 -21.80 118.55
C VAL A 730 39.16 -20.73 119.50
N LYS A 731 38.55 -19.69 118.94
CA LYS A 731 37.90 -18.64 119.71
C LYS A 731 36.41 -18.97 119.80
N ASN A 732 35.91 -19.15 121.03
CA ASN A 732 34.48 -19.24 121.39
C ASN A 732 33.70 -20.48 120.90
N GLY A 733 34.38 -21.55 120.45
CA GLY A 733 33.75 -22.84 120.09
C GLY A 733 34.32 -24.01 120.91
N LYS A 734 33.49 -24.99 121.28
CA LYS A 734 33.94 -26.21 121.96
C LYS A 734 34.61 -27.14 120.96
N LEU A 735 35.93 -27.34 121.08
CA LEU A 735 36.62 -28.41 120.37
C LEU A 735 36.44 -29.71 121.16
N LYS A 736 35.78 -30.71 120.56
CA LYS A 736 35.57 -32.01 121.18
C LYS A 736 36.37 -33.04 120.37
N PHE A 737 37.44 -33.55 120.96
CA PHE A 737 38.18 -34.70 120.43
C PHE A 737 37.54 -35.97 121.01
N ASP A 738 36.99 -36.83 120.15
CA ASP A 738 36.43 -38.12 120.57
C ASP A 738 37.56 -39.16 120.50
N ALA A 739 38.29 -39.31 121.60
CA ALA A 739 39.53 -40.07 121.66
C ALA A 739 39.27 -41.52 122.12
N SER A 740 38.99 -42.42 121.16
CA SER A 740 39.06 -43.87 121.40
C SER A 740 40.38 -44.52 120.96
N LYS A 741 41.30 -43.79 120.30
CA LYS A 741 42.63 -44.30 119.87
C LYS A 741 43.72 -43.23 119.70
N THR A 742 44.16 -42.55 120.76
CA THR A 742 45.28 -41.58 120.66
C THR A 742 46.48 -41.98 121.52
N GLN A 743 47.56 -42.47 120.89
CA GLN A 743 48.86 -42.63 121.53
C GLN A 743 49.65 -41.31 121.43
N LYS A 744 50.01 -40.73 122.57
CA LYS A 744 50.87 -39.54 122.66
C LYS A 744 52.32 -39.99 122.80
N LYS A 745 53.11 -39.94 121.73
CA LYS A 745 54.56 -40.19 121.78
C LYS A 745 55.27 -38.87 122.09
N VAL A 746 55.73 -38.70 123.33
CA VAL A 746 56.57 -37.57 123.76
C VAL A 746 58.01 -38.04 123.74
N THR A 747 58.82 -37.49 122.84
CA THR A 747 60.28 -37.56 122.92
C THR A 747 60.79 -36.18 123.30
N SER A 748 61.23 -36.03 124.55
CA SER A 748 62.03 -34.90 125.02
C SER A 748 63.50 -35.18 124.72
N LYS A 749 64.19 -34.25 124.07
CA LYS A 749 65.62 -34.03 124.32
C LYS A 749 65.83 -32.56 124.64
N VAL A 750 66.14 -32.31 125.92
CA VAL A 750 67.02 -31.21 126.33
C VAL A 750 68.33 -31.49 125.60
N GLY A 751 68.70 -30.58 124.73
CA GLY A 751 69.81 -30.85 123.85
C GLY A 751 71.10 -30.99 124.64
N ARG A 752 72.00 -31.78 124.07
CA ARG A 752 72.60 -31.09 122.94
C ARG A 752 71.92 -31.57 121.68
#